data_AF-A0A7V9KPL8-F1
#
_entry.id   AF-A0A7V9KPL8-F1
#
_cell.length_a   1.000
_cell.length_b   1.000
_cell.length_c   1.000
_cell.angle_alpha   90.00
_cell.angle_beta   90.00
_cell.angle_gamma   90.00
#
_symmetry.space_group_name_H-M   'P 1'
#
loop_
_entity.id
_entity.type
_entity.pdbx_description
1 polymer ?
#
loop_
_entity_poly.entity_id
_entity_poly.type
_entity_poly.pdbx_seq_one_letter_code
_entity_poly.pdbx_strand_id
1 'polypeptide(L)'
;MATIERAVKPPAIRFYSMRSLSLIGVCFVLSGATGLIYEVLWARMLGLVFGATTLAVSTVLAAFMGGLALGSALAGQFASRIRRPIRAYGLIEIGIGLYAIAVPFLFGWVDNIYALIWQQLQPGPFAFSVWRFALSSLLLLVPTTLMGATLGVLSAALVRSPGFESTSVTRLYTRNLVGAICGTIAAGFFLLPTLGVRATIYTAAAINILLGMVAIFADRVLDATGKKNHTEVVPEGSLSESEQDGIAHDQHVGGPRFWLFCAFVSGFVTISAQVAWARMLTMIIGSSTYAFTIVVSLFLIGLSAGAYFIGRNRYSENLRFTILKVELVTAGSLYLSLVIVNVIPVLLVNTGLRLNVGSWSGLLLLQIFAAGLLILLPAFLMGTAMPLVLVWASKEHSSTSVQLVGRSYAVNTVGAIAGAFCTGFILIPLTSTKYTILFAAALCLVVAGLAYQPRSRTAEQKLPRGFGLGVAALLIVLLFVFAPRMNFENLSMGAYDSLVRVLAHRDGVTPDSKQGPQNPELLMYKEGPTSTVSVRKDWGITSLAINGRTNASDSEDMPTQVMVGQMPLLLAPNIKNGMLVGFASGVSAGAMLQSPLGALDCVELEPAAVDAARYFEHVNHRPLTDPRLRLIIDDARTYLRVTKTRYDMIVSEPSHPWVPGVANLFTQEFFELGRGGLTDSGVFVQWIQIYQLSTESLRSILATYQKVFPHVMVFRVGGATKGKDLILVGSKVLLNLDRIAERMQDARTAAELARVGLMNDIDVESWYVCDEKQLAPAVAGAVINTDDNMHVETTVPREAFLPLMQSNSSWLEKLATKSRLPTLDS
;
A
#
# COMPACT_ATOMS: atom_id res chain seq x y z
N MET A 1 54.01 -41.33 -26.86
CA MET A 1 53.11 -41.19 -25.70
C MET A 1 52.02 -40.21 -26.07
N ALA A 2 50.82 -40.70 -26.37
CA ALA A 2 49.67 -39.90 -26.75
C ALA A 2 48.90 -39.45 -25.50
N THR A 3 48.81 -38.13 -25.30
CA THR A 3 48.02 -37.53 -24.22
C THR A 3 46.57 -37.44 -24.68
N ILE A 4 45.72 -38.29 -24.11
CA ILE A 4 44.27 -38.29 -24.34
C ILE A 4 43.68 -37.03 -23.68
N GLU A 5 43.34 -36.03 -24.48
CA GLU A 5 42.39 -35.00 -24.08
C GLU A 5 41.05 -35.67 -23.80
N ARG A 6 40.66 -35.75 -22.52
CA ARG A 6 39.29 -36.08 -22.13
C ARG A 6 38.38 -34.96 -22.60
N ALA A 7 37.85 -35.09 -23.81
CA ALA A 7 36.69 -34.35 -24.26
C ALA A 7 35.55 -34.60 -23.27
N VAL A 8 35.27 -33.60 -22.41
CA VAL A 8 34.08 -33.57 -21.57
C VAL A 8 32.90 -33.46 -22.54
N LYS A 9 32.27 -34.60 -22.86
CA LYS A 9 31.02 -34.62 -23.65
C LYS A 9 30.04 -33.63 -23.02
N PRO A 10 29.49 -32.68 -23.79
CA PRO A 10 28.40 -31.85 -23.28
C PRO A 10 27.27 -32.77 -22.81
N PRO A 11 26.69 -32.53 -21.63
CA PRO A 11 25.74 -33.47 -21.03
C PRO A 11 24.51 -33.65 -21.91
N ALA A 12 24.02 -34.89 -22.02
CA ALA A 12 22.83 -35.24 -22.79
C ALA A 12 21.64 -34.34 -22.42
N ILE A 13 21.17 -33.57 -23.40
CA ILE A 13 20.09 -32.58 -23.25
C ILE A 13 18.75 -33.33 -23.29
N ARG A 14 17.90 -33.12 -22.28
CA ARG A 14 16.56 -33.74 -22.20
C ARG A 14 15.49 -32.82 -22.77
N PHE A 15 14.61 -33.38 -23.59
CA PHE A 15 13.45 -32.70 -24.17
C PHE A 15 12.21 -32.89 -23.27
N TYR A 16 11.41 -31.82 -23.10
CA TYR A 16 10.18 -31.83 -22.32
C TYR A 16 8.93 -31.92 -23.23
N SER A 17 7.92 -32.68 -22.80
CA SER A 17 6.66 -32.82 -23.56
C SER A 17 5.73 -31.62 -23.37
N MET A 18 4.94 -31.30 -24.40
CA MET A 18 3.99 -30.17 -24.40
C MET A 18 2.94 -30.24 -23.27
N ARG A 19 2.49 -31.45 -22.90
CA ARG A 19 1.55 -31.64 -21.78
C ARG A 19 2.17 -31.22 -20.44
N SER A 20 3.45 -31.51 -20.23
CA SER A 20 4.17 -31.16 -19.01
C SER A 20 4.41 -29.67 -18.90
N LEU A 21 4.76 -29.03 -20.02
CA LEU A 21 4.91 -27.57 -20.09
C LEU A 21 3.59 -26.84 -19.85
N SER A 22 2.46 -27.44 -20.23
CA SER A 22 1.13 -26.90 -19.91
C SER A 22 0.84 -27.00 -18.40
N LEU A 23 1.07 -28.17 -17.78
CA LEU A 23 0.91 -28.37 -16.34
C LEU A 23 1.79 -27.41 -15.52
N ILE A 24 3.06 -27.27 -15.90
CA ILE A 24 3.98 -26.32 -15.26
C ILE A 24 3.54 -24.87 -15.50
N GLY A 25 2.95 -24.58 -16.66
CA GLY A 25 2.30 -23.29 -16.93
C GLY A 25 1.18 -22.97 -15.93
N VAL A 26 0.33 -23.95 -15.59
CA VAL A 26 -0.71 -23.81 -14.55
C VAL A 26 -0.08 -23.64 -13.17
N CYS A 27 0.96 -24.42 -12.86
CA CYS A 27 1.68 -24.27 -11.60
C CYS A 27 2.27 -22.87 -11.46
N PHE A 28 2.72 -22.27 -12.56
CA PHE A 28 3.28 -20.93 -12.56
C PHE A 28 2.23 -19.82 -12.41
N VAL A 29 0.99 -20.03 -12.86
CA VAL A 29 -0.14 -19.16 -12.52
C VAL A 29 -0.37 -19.17 -11.01
N LEU A 30 -0.43 -20.35 -10.39
CA LEU A 30 -0.63 -20.45 -8.94
C LEU A 30 0.57 -19.91 -8.14
N SER A 31 1.79 -20.11 -8.61
CA SER A 31 3.00 -19.51 -8.04
C SER A 31 2.92 -17.97 -8.08
N GLY A 32 2.55 -17.39 -9.22
CA GLY A 32 2.30 -15.95 -9.35
C GLY A 32 1.22 -15.43 -8.38
N ALA A 33 0.15 -16.21 -8.17
CA ALA A 33 -0.88 -15.87 -7.20
C ALA A 33 -0.34 -15.86 -5.77
N THR A 34 0.36 -16.90 -5.35
CA THR A 34 0.99 -16.96 -4.02
C THR A 34 2.03 -15.86 -3.81
N GLY A 35 2.78 -15.50 -4.86
CA GLY A 35 3.79 -14.46 -4.77
C GLY A 35 3.21 -13.08 -4.42
N LEU A 36 2.09 -12.71 -5.05
CA LEU A 36 1.40 -11.45 -4.73
C LEU A 36 0.67 -11.51 -3.38
N ILE A 37 0.15 -12.69 -3.00
CA ILE A 37 -0.39 -12.89 -1.64
C ILE A 37 0.70 -12.60 -0.60
N TYR A 38 1.91 -13.14 -0.76
CA TYR A 38 3.03 -12.87 0.14
C TYR A 38 3.47 -11.42 0.14
N GLU A 39 3.55 -10.78 -1.04
CA GLU A 39 3.92 -9.37 -1.13
C GLU A 39 3.01 -8.49 -0.28
N VAL A 40 1.68 -8.66 -0.40
CA VAL A 40 0.68 -7.92 0.39
C VAL A 40 0.81 -8.22 1.89
N LEU A 41 0.93 -9.50 2.26
CA LEU A 41 0.98 -9.92 3.67
C LEU A 41 2.27 -9.46 4.36
N TRP A 42 3.41 -9.67 3.73
CA TRP A 42 4.70 -9.28 4.30
C TRP A 42 4.86 -7.76 4.33
N ALA A 43 4.39 -7.02 3.32
CA ALA A 43 4.35 -5.56 3.37
C ALA A 43 3.54 -5.05 4.56
N ARG A 44 2.38 -5.66 4.83
CA ARG A 44 1.56 -5.35 6.02
C ARG A 44 2.27 -5.66 7.33
N MET A 45 2.81 -6.87 7.48
CA MET A 45 3.49 -7.28 8.71
C MET A 45 4.70 -6.40 8.99
N LEU A 46 5.45 -6.03 7.95
CA LEU A 46 6.56 -5.08 8.06
C LEU A 46 6.04 -3.68 8.41
N GLY A 47 4.91 -3.24 7.86
CA GLY A 47 4.26 -1.99 8.24
C GLY A 47 3.91 -1.89 9.73
N LEU A 48 3.49 -3.00 10.37
CA LEU A 48 3.25 -3.04 11.81
C LEU A 48 4.53 -2.85 12.65
N VAL A 49 5.66 -3.33 12.15
CA VAL A 49 6.96 -3.22 12.84
C VAL A 49 7.61 -1.87 12.55
N PHE A 50 7.66 -1.45 11.29
CA PHE A 50 8.42 -0.27 10.88
C PHE A 50 7.62 1.04 10.91
N GLY A 51 6.33 0.94 11.23
CA GLY A 51 5.37 2.03 11.21
C GLY A 51 4.80 2.27 9.81
N ALA A 52 3.68 2.97 9.75
CA ALA A 52 3.03 3.35 8.50
C ALA A 52 3.72 4.56 7.81
N THR A 53 5.04 4.69 7.95
CA THR A 53 5.81 5.76 7.30
C THR A 53 6.14 5.37 5.87
N THR A 54 6.23 6.35 4.97
CA THR A 54 6.67 6.08 3.60
C THR A 54 8.12 5.59 3.55
N LEU A 55 8.96 6.02 4.51
CA LEU A 55 10.31 5.49 4.67
C LEU A 55 10.30 3.98 4.91
N ALA A 56 9.50 3.52 5.86
CA ALA A 56 9.33 2.10 6.14
C ALA A 56 8.81 1.32 4.92
N VAL A 57 7.71 1.78 4.31
CA VAL A 57 7.03 1.04 3.23
C VAL A 57 7.91 0.90 1.99
N SER A 58 8.56 1.97 1.53
CA SER A 58 9.41 1.89 0.33
C SER A 58 10.70 1.10 0.58
N THR A 59 11.23 1.15 1.80
CA THR A 59 12.40 0.37 2.23
C THR A 59 12.12 -1.13 2.18
N VAL A 60 10.95 -1.53 2.68
CA VAL A 60 10.44 -2.90 2.61
C VAL A 60 10.25 -3.36 1.17
N LEU A 61 9.61 -2.54 0.34
CA LEU A 61 9.42 -2.85 -1.07
C LEU A 61 10.75 -2.98 -1.82
N ALA A 62 11.71 -2.10 -1.53
CA ALA A 62 13.06 -2.16 -2.09
C ALA A 62 13.80 -3.43 -1.69
N ALA A 63 13.68 -3.86 -0.43
CA ALA A 63 14.21 -5.14 0.04
C ALA A 63 13.58 -6.34 -0.70
N PHE A 64 12.24 -6.35 -0.80
CA PHE A 64 11.49 -7.40 -1.47
C PHE A 64 11.88 -7.53 -2.95
N MET A 65 11.85 -6.41 -3.67
CA MET A 65 12.25 -6.35 -5.07
C MET A 65 13.76 -6.59 -5.25
N GLY A 66 14.59 -6.19 -4.29
CA GLY A 66 16.03 -6.44 -4.29
C GLY A 66 16.35 -7.93 -4.33
N GLY A 67 15.65 -8.73 -3.51
CA GLY A 67 15.78 -10.18 -3.58
C GLY A 67 15.24 -10.78 -4.88
N LEU A 68 14.10 -10.30 -5.40
CA LEU A 68 13.63 -10.71 -6.74
C LEU A 68 14.69 -10.46 -7.83
N ALA A 69 15.32 -9.29 -7.82
CA ALA A 69 16.39 -8.93 -8.76
C ALA A 69 17.60 -9.85 -8.61
N LEU A 70 18.03 -10.11 -7.37
CA LEU A 70 19.13 -11.02 -7.06
C LEU A 70 18.83 -12.45 -7.56
N GLY A 71 17.65 -12.98 -7.24
CA GLY A 71 17.20 -14.30 -7.67
C GLY A 71 17.20 -14.44 -9.20
N SER A 72 16.71 -13.42 -9.88
CA SER A 72 16.66 -13.36 -11.34
C SER A 72 18.05 -13.33 -11.98
N ALA A 73 18.98 -12.56 -11.39
CA ALA A 73 20.36 -12.49 -11.84
C ALA A 73 21.10 -13.83 -11.63
N LEU A 74 20.95 -14.42 -10.44
CA LEU A 74 21.52 -15.74 -10.11
C LEU A 74 20.96 -16.82 -11.03
N ALA A 75 19.64 -16.87 -11.23
CA ALA A 75 19.03 -17.81 -12.15
C ALA A 75 19.49 -17.57 -13.60
N GLY A 76 19.64 -16.32 -14.05
CA GLY A 76 20.22 -16.03 -15.36
C GLY A 76 21.61 -16.63 -15.53
N GLN A 77 22.46 -16.55 -14.51
CA GLN A 77 23.84 -17.03 -14.54
C GLN A 77 23.95 -18.57 -14.42
N PHE A 78 23.14 -19.20 -13.58
CA PHE A 78 23.27 -20.60 -13.21
C PHE A 78 22.22 -21.53 -13.83
N ALA A 79 21.05 -21.05 -14.25
CA ALA A 79 19.96 -21.91 -14.72
C ALA A 79 20.30 -22.71 -15.98
N SER A 80 21.15 -22.16 -16.85
CA SER A 80 21.65 -22.90 -18.02
C SER A 80 22.45 -24.15 -17.66
N ARG A 81 23.05 -24.19 -16.45
CA ARG A 81 23.81 -25.34 -15.92
C ARG A 81 22.94 -26.35 -15.18
N ILE A 82 21.69 -26.01 -14.86
CA ILE A 82 20.79 -26.90 -14.13
C ILE A 82 20.37 -28.07 -15.02
N ARG A 83 20.66 -29.30 -14.58
CA ARG A 83 20.32 -30.53 -15.33
C ARG A 83 18.82 -30.78 -15.41
N ARG A 84 18.09 -30.52 -14.32
CA ARG A 84 16.63 -30.76 -14.21
C ARG A 84 15.90 -29.47 -13.78
N PRO A 85 15.65 -28.52 -14.71
CA PRO A 85 15.05 -27.24 -14.35
C PRO A 85 13.65 -27.38 -13.72
N ILE A 86 12.80 -28.31 -14.17
CA ILE A 86 11.47 -28.54 -13.57
C ILE A 86 11.60 -29.00 -12.10
N ARG A 87 12.52 -29.92 -11.81
CA ARG A 87 12.79 -30.35 -10.43
C ARG A 87 13.37 -29.23 -9.57
N ALA A 88 14.26 -28.41 -10.13
CA ALA A 88 14.80 -27.24 -9.44
C ALA A 88 13.71 -26.22 -9.10
N TYR A 89 12.81 -25.93 -10.05
CA TYR A 89 11.62 -25.13 -9.81
C TYR A 89 10.77 -25.70 -8.66
N GLY A 90 10.52 -27.02 -8.66
CA GLY A 90 9.74 -27.62 -7.58
C GLY A 90 10.40 -27.54 -6.19
N LEU A 91 11.73 -27.63 -6.11
CA LEU A 91 12.46 -27.42 -4.86
C LEU A 91 12.43 -25.96 -4.40
N ILE A 92 12.51 -25.01 -5.34
CA ILE A 92 12.38 -23.57 -5.07
C ILE A 92 10.99 -23.28 -4.48
N GLU A 93 9.92 -23.80 -5.07
CA GLU A 93 8.54 -23.64 -4.59
C GLU A 93 8.35 -24.20 -3.17
N ILE A 94 8.86 -25.41 -2.88
CA ILE A 94 8.84 -25.97 -1.51
C ILE A 94 9.62 -25.06 -0.55
N GLY A 95 10.80 -24.57 -0.97
CA GLY A 95 11.60 -23.64 -0.17
C GLY A 95 10.86 -22.35 0.18
N ILE A 96 10.13 -21.76 -0.79
CA ILE A 96 9.29 -20.58 -0.58
C ILE A 96 8.20 -20.88 0.46
N GLY A 97 7.47 -21.99 0.30
CA GLY A 97 6.38 -22.35 1.22
C GLY A 97 6.88 -22.65 2.65
N LEU A 98 7.98 -23.38 2.80
CA LEU A 98 8.58 -23.63 4.11
C LEU A 98 9.07 -22.35 4.79
N TYR A 99 9.68 -21.44 4.01
CA TYR A 99 10.10 -20.15 4.54
C TYR A 99 8.89 -19.32 4.98
N ALA A 100 7.83 -19.27 4.16
CA ALA A 100 6.61 -18.55 4.48
C ALA A 100 5.96 -19.01 5.80
N ILE A 101 6.01 -20.30 6.13
CA ILE A 101 5.54 -20.82 7.44
C ILE A 101 6.39 -20.28 8.60
N ALA A 102 7.70 -20.13 8.39
CA ALA A 102 8.62 -19.62 9.41
C ALA A 102 8.49 -18.10 9.62
N VAL A 103 8.04 -17.36 8.61
CA VAL A 103 7.99 -15.89 8.60
C VAL A 103 7.29 -15.29 9.84
N PRO A 104 6.07 -15.69 10.23
CA PRO A 104 5.42 -15.14 11.44
C PRO A 104 6.26 -15.26 12.72
N PHE A 105 7.01 -16.36 12.87
CA PHE A 105 7.91 -16.53 14.00
C PHE A 105 9.12 -15.62 13.89
N LEU A 106 9.75 -15.56 12.71
CA LEU A 106 10.90 -14.69 12.44
C LEU A 106 10.57 -13.21 12.65
N PHE A 107 9.35 -12.78 12.36
CA PHE A 107 8.88 -11.42 12.66
C PHE A 107 8.93 -11.07 14.15
N GLY A 108 8.50 -11.99 15.03
CA GLY A 108 8.59 -11.78 16.48
C GLY A 108 10.04 -11.60 16.96
N TRP A 109 10.98 -12.31 16.33
CA TRP A 109 12.41 -12.12 16.61
C TRP A 109 12.93 -10.77 16.11
N VAL A 110 12.56 -10.36 14.89
CA VAL A 110 12.93 -9.05 14.35
C VAL A 110 12.43 -7.92 15.24
N ASP A 111 11.20 -8.02 15.75
CA ASP A 111 10.64 -6.99 16.62
C ASP A 111 11.39 -6.88 17.97
N ASN A 112 11.75 -8.01 18.58
CA ASN A 112 12.56 -8.03 19.80
C ASN A 112 13.97 -7.45 19.59
N ILE A 113 14.63 -7.83 18.49
CA ILE A 113 15.96 -7.28 18.13
C ILE A 113 15.87 -5.78 17.88
N TYR A 114 14.83 -5.34 17.19
CA TYR A 114 14.59 -3.94 16.90
C TYR A 114 14.41 -3.10 18.17
N ALA A 115 13.64 -3.59 19.14
CA ALA A 115 13.50 -2.95 20.45
C ALA A 115 14.84 -2.89 21.21
N LEU A 116 15.63 -3.97 21.20
CA LEU A 116 16.96 -4.02 21.84
C LEU A 116 17.95 -3.03 21.22
N ILE A 117 18.00 -2.92 19.88
CA ILE A 117 18.86 -1.97 19.16
C ILE A 117 18.55 -0.55 19.60
N TRP A 118 17.27 -0.17 19.66
CA TRP A 118 16.90 1.15 20.13
C TRP A 118 17.30 1.39 21.58
N GLN A 119 17.06 0.40 22.45
CA GLN A 119 17.30 0.54 23.88
C GLN A 119 18.78 0.66 24.26
N GLN A 120 19.66 -0.03 23.53
CA GLN A 120 21.11 -0.06 23.81
C GLN A 120 21.89 1.01 23.05
N LEU A 121 21.59 1.21 21.76
CA LEU A 121 22.39 2.08 20.90
C LEU A 121 21.82 3.50 20.81
N GLN A 122 20.55 3.70 21.17
CA GLN A 122 19.80 4.95 20.96
C GLN A 122 20.16 5.62 19.63
N PRO A 123 20.12 4.88 18.51
CA PRO A 123 20.56 5.40 17.24
C PRO A 123 19.68 6.60 16.87
N GLY A 124 20.29 7.69 16.41
CA GLY A 124 19.52 8.81 15.85
C GLY A 124 18.58 8.33 14.73
N PRO A 125 17.54 9.11 14.38
CA PRO A 125 16.47 8.68 13.47
C PRO A 125 16.95 8.05 12.14
N PHE A 126 18.04 8.59 11.59
CA PHE A 126 18.67 8.06 10.38
C PHE A 126 19.32 6.69 10.61
N ALA A 127 20.16 6.56 11.63
CA ALA A 127 20.82 5.29 11.96
C ALA A 127 19.78 4.21 12.34
N PHE A 128 18.68 4.62 12.96
CA PHE A 128 17.58 3.71 13.27
C PHE A 128 16.90 3.19 12.00
N SER A 129 16.66 4.06 11.03
CA SER A 129 16.12 3.70 9.71
C SER A 129 17.02 2.72 8.94
N VAL A 130 18.35 2.86 9.07
CA VAL A 130 19.31 1.92 8.46
C VAL A 130 19.19 0.53 9.09
N TRP A 131 19.09 0.43 10.41
CA TRP A 131 18.86 -0.86 11.08
C TRP A 131 17.53 -1.49 10.66
N ARG A 132 16.47 -0.69 10.52
CA ARG A 132 15.16 -1.13 10.01
C ARG A 132 15.28 -1.77 8.63
N PHE A 133 16.00 -1.11 7.72
CA PHE A 133 16.25 -1.63 6.37
C PHE A 133 17.04 -2.94 6.39
N ALA A 134 18.12 -3.00 7.19
CA ALA A 134 18.99 -4.17 7.24
C ALA A 134 18.22 -5.42 7.73
N LEU A 135 17.43 -5.28 8.79
CA LEU A 135 16.63 -6.38 9.35
C LEU A 135 15.52 -6.82 8.38
N SER A 136 14.80 -5.88 7.76
CA SER A 136 13.78 -6.18 6.75
C SER A 136 14.37 -6.91 5.55
N SER A 137 15.52 -6.41 5.08
CA SER A 137 16.23 -6.99 3.94
C SER A 137 16.67 -8.41 4.26
N LEU A 138 17.26 -8.63 5.43
CA LEU A 138 17.70 -9.97 5.83
C LEU A 138 16.54 -10.97 5.90
N LEU A 139 15.40 -10.54 6.46
CA LEU A 139 14.19 -11.37 6.56
C LEU A 139 13.60 -11.71 5.19
N LEU A 140 13.53 -10.74 4.27
CA LEU A 140 12.89 -10.95 2.98
C LEU A 140 13.82 -11.50 1.89
N LEU A 141 15.14 -11.35 2.02
CA LEU A 141 16.08 -11.65 0.94
C LEU A 141 15.99 -13.10 0.47
N VAL A 142 15.90 -14.06 1.40
CA VAL A 142 15.86 -15.49 1.07
C VAL A 142 14.62 -15.86 0.25
N PRO A 143 13.38 -15.66 0.74
CA PRO A 143 12.19 -16.07 0.00
C PRO A 143 12.05 -15.30 -1.32
N THR A 144 12.39 -14.02 -1.35
CA THR A 144 12.27 -13.21 -2.56
C THR A 144 13.33 -13.55 -3.61
N THR A 145 14.54 -13.96 -3.19
CA THR A 145 15.55 -14.53 -4.10
C THR A 145 15.06 -15.84 -4.72
N LEU A 146 14.42 -16.70 -3.93
CA LEU A 146 13.80 -17.93 -4.45
C LEU A 146 12.69 -17.61 -5.46
N MET A 147 11.79 -16.67 -5.13
CA MET A 147 10.72 -16.22 -6.03
C MET A 147 11.28 -15.63 -7.34
N GLY A 148 12.32 -14.80 -7.28
CA GLY A 148 12.96 -14.20 -8.45
C GLY A 148 13.64 -15.23 -9.36
N ALA A 149 14.12 -16.34 -8.79
CA ALA A 149 14.78 -17.39 -9.57
C ALA A 149 13.82 -18.21 -10.44
N THR A 150 12.52 -18.26 -10.11
CA THR A 150 11.52 -19.14 -10.75
C THR A 150 11.45 -18.96 -12.27
N LEU A 151 11.34 -17.72 -12.76
CA LEU A 151 11.25 -17.42 -14.20
C LEU A 151 12.53 -17.83 -14.95
N GLY A 152 13.70 -17.56 -14.37
CA GLY A 152 14.99 -17.94 -14.96
C GLY A 152 15.15 -19.45 -15.07
N VAL A 153 14.76 -20.20 -14.04
CA VAL A 153 14.80 -21.67 -14.04
C VAL A 153 13.81 -22.25 -15.05
N LEU A 154 12.58 -21.74 -15.12
CA LEU A 154 11.59 -22.22 -16.09
C LEU A 154 11.94 -21.82 -17.54
N SER A 155 12.56 -20.67 -17.76
CA SER A 155 13.05 -20.29 -19.09
C SER A 155 14.11 -21.27 -19.60
N ALA A 156 14.98 -21.78 -18.73
CA ALA A 156 15.94 -22.85 -19.08
C ALA A 156 15.25 -24.16 -19.49
N ALA A 157 14.06 -24.49 -18.95
CA ALA A 157 13.27 -25.63 -19.43
C ALA A 157 12.67 -25.35 -20.82
N LEU A 158 12.15 -24.14 -21.04
CA LEU A 158 11.52 -23.74 -22.30
C LEU A 158 12.50 -23.73 -23.47
N VAL A 159 13.69 -23.13 -23.29
CA VAL A 159 14.74 -23.06 -24.35
C VAL A 159 15.18 -24.45 -24.83
N ARG A 160 15.02 -25.48 -23.98
CA ARG A 160 15.37 -26.88 -24.29
C ARG A 160 14.21 -27.68 -24.90
N SER A 161 13.08 -27.05 -25.23
CA SER A 161 11.88 -27.73 -25.71
C SER A 161 11.74 -27.64 -27.24
N PRO A 162 11.28 -28.71 -27.94
CA PRO A 162 11.23 -28.74 -29.42
C PRO A 162 10.34 -27.70 -30.10
N GLY A 163 9.48 -27.01 -29.34
CA GLY A 163 8.56 -25.97 -29.82
C GLY A 163 8.88 -24.57 -29.26
N PHE A 164 10.12 -24.31 -28.87
CA PHE A 164 10.51 -23.01 -28.35
C PHE A 164 10.43 -21.93 -29.44
N GLU A 165 9.58 -20.94 -29.19
CA GLU A 165 9.53 -19.68 -29.94
C GLU A 165 10.07 -18.55 -29.07
N SER A 166 10.55 -17.45 -29.67
CA SER A 166 11.02 -16.25 -28.96
C SER A 166 9.97 -15.62 -28.04
N THR A 167 8.68 -15.88 -28.27
CA THR A 167 7.56 -15.43 -27.42
C THR A 167 7.22 -16.39 -26.27
N SER A 168 7.86 -17.56 -26.18
CA SER A 168 7.53 -18.58 -25.17
C SER A 168 7.82 -18.12 -23.75
N VAL A 169 8.92 -17.39 -23.54
CA VAL A 169 9.25 -16.77 -22.25
C VAL A 169 8.23 -15.69 -21.91
N THR A 170 7.82 -14.90 -22.90
CA THR A 170 6.75 -13.89 -22.73
C THR A 170 5.42 -14.51 -22.34
N ARG A 171 5.00 -15.61 -22.98
CA ARG A 171 3.78 -16.34 -22.61
C ARG A 171 3.83 -16.87 -21.17
N LEU A 172 5.01 -17.32 -20.73
CA LEU A 172 5.21 -17.76 -19.35
C LEU A 172 5.11 -16.58 -18.37
N TYR A 173 5.74 -15.44 -18.69
CA TYR A 173 5.61 -14.20 -17.92
C TYR A 173 4.15 -13.72 -17.82
N THR A 174 3.38 -13.76 -18.92
CA THR A 174 1.94 -13.44 -18.90
C THR A 174 1.15 -14.35 -17.95
N ARG A 175 1.43 -15.67 -17.96
CA ARG A 175 0.76 -16.60 -17.02
C ARG A 175 1.03 -16.26 -15.56
N ASN A 176 2.26 -15.86 -15.24
CA ASN A 176 2.58 -15.36 -13.89
C ASN A 176 1.78 -14.12 -13.52
N LEU A 177 1.66 -13.16 -14.44
CA LEU A 177 0.86 -11.95 -14.22
C LEU A 177 -0.63 -12.26 -14.04
N VAL A 178 -1.18 -13.22 -14.79
CA VAL A 178 -2.55 -13.70 -14.56
C VAL A 178 -2.70 -14.27 -13.15
N GLY A 179 -1.72 -15.07 -12.72
CA GLY A 179 -1.61 -15.54 -11.34
C GLY A 179 -1.63 -14.41 -10.33
N ALA A 180 -0.76 -13.43 -10.52
CA ALA A 180 -0.62 -12.23 -9.68
C ALA A 180 -1.94 -11.46 -9.53
N ILE A 181 -2.73 -11.33 -10.60
CA ILE A 181 -4.06 -10.73 -10.56
C ILE A 181 -4.98 -11.54 -9.66
N CYS A 182 -5.06 -12.86 -9.87
CA CYS A 182 -5.88 -13.74 -9.04
C CYS A 182 -5.45 -13.70 -7.58
N GLY A 183 -4.14 -13.69 -7.29
CA GLY A 183 -3.58 -13.59 -5.95
C GLY A 183 -3.93 -12.27 -5.26
N THR A 184 -3.80 -11.15 -5.96
CA THR A 184 -4.16 -9.81 -5.44
C THR A 184 -5.65 -9.73 -5.10
N ILE A 185 -6.52 -10.18 -6.01
CA ILE A 185 -7.97 -10.17 -5.78
C ILE A 185 -8.34 -11.13 -4.65
N ALA A 186 -7.78 -12.35 -4.64
CA ALA A 186 -8.01 -13.34 -3.59
C ALA A 186 -7.58 -12.81 -2.23
N ALA A 187 -6.38 -12.25 -2.12
CA ALA A 187 -5.84 -11.67 -0.88
C ALA A 187 -6.76 -10.57 -0.34
N GLY A 188 -7.01 -9.53 -1.14
CA GLY A 188 -7.70 -8.33 -0.68
C GLY A 188 -9.20 -8.50 -0.44
N PHE A 189 -9.89 -9.29 -1.27
CA PHE A 189 -11.35 -9.43 -1.18
C PHE A 189 -11.84 -10.65 -0.40
N PHE A 190 -11.04 -11.71 -0.30
CA PHE A 190 -11.51 -12.98 0.24
C PHE A 190 -10.66 -13.50 1.39
N LEU A 191 -9.35 -13.72 1.17
CA LEU A 191 -8.49 -14.38 2.15
C LEU A 191 -8.25 -13.52 3.39
N LEU A 192 -7.86 -12.25 3.23
CA LEU A 192 -7.65 -11.36 4.39
C LEU A 192 -8.94 -11.14 5.20
N PRO A 193 -10.09 -10.78 4.59
CA PRO A 193 -11.31 -10.55 5.36
C PRO A 193 -11.89 -11.80 6.06
N THR A 194 -11.58 -13.02 5.58
CA THR A 194 -12.18 -14.26 6.13
C THR A 194 -11.24 -15.05 7.02
N LEU A 195 -9.96 -15.12 6.66
CA LEU A 195 -8.96 -15.96 7.35
C LEU A 195 -8.02 -15.15 8.24
N GLY A 196 -7.86 -13.84 7.99
CA GLY A 196 -6.82 -13.03 8.62
C GLY A 196 -5.42 -13.28 8.03
N VAL A 197 -4.40 -12.64 8.59
CA VAL A 197 -3.04 -12.58 8.05
C VAL A 197 -2.35 -13.95 8.12
N ARG A 198 -2.25 -14.56 9.30
CA ARG A 198 -1.49 -15.82 9.52
C ARG A 198 -2.05 -16.99 8.73
N ALA A 199 -3.36 -17.20 8.80
CA ALA A 199 -3.99 -18.31 8.08
C ALA A 199 -3.85 -18.14 6.56
N THR A 200 -3.92 -16.91 6.04
CA THR A 200 -3.64 -16.63 4.62
C THR A 200 -2.20 -16.99 4.24
N ILE A 201 -1.20 -16.67 5.08
CA ILE A 201 0.20 -17.07 4.87
C ILE A 201 0.30 -18.60 4.78
N TYR A 202 -0.32 -19.32 5.72
CA TYR A 202 -0.26 -20.78 5.74
C TYR A 202 -0.98 -21.42 4.56
N THR A 203 -2.10 -20.86 4.11
CA THR A 203 -2.78 -21.30 2.89
C THR A 203 -1.89 -21.13 1.65
N ALA A 204 -1.28 -19.95 1.48
CA ALA A 204 -0.35 -19.71 0.37
C ALA A 204 0.86 -20.66 0.45
N ALA A 205 1.40 -20.90 1.65
CA ALA A 205 2.53 -21.80 1.87
C ALA A 205 2.20 -23.24 1.49
N ALA A 206 1.02 -23.72 1.87
CA ALA A 206 0.54 -25.04 1.48
C ALA A 206 0.41 -25.17 -0.05
N ILE A 207 -0.06 -24.11 -0.74
CA ILE A 207 -0.10 -24.07 -2.20
C ILE A 207 1.31 -24.19 -2.78
N ASN A 208 2.30 -23.42 -2.35
CA ASN A 208 3.67 -23.52 -2.89
C ASN A 208 4.29 -24.91 -2.66
N ILE A 209 4.11 -25.50 -1.48
CA ILE A 209 4.60 -26.86 -1.19
C ILE A 209 3.94 -27.87 -2.13
N LEU A 210 2.62 -27.77 -2.34
CA LEU A 210 1.88 -28.61 -3.28
C LEU A 210 2.39 -28.44 -4.72
N LEU A 211 2.59 -27.20 -5.18
CA LEU A 211 3.14 -26.91 -6.50
C LEU A 211 4.51 -27.54 -6.69
N GLY A 212 5.37 -27.44 -5.68
CA GLY A 212 6.69 -28.03 -5.73
C GLY A 212 6.67 -29.57 -5.76
N MET A 213 5.78 -30.20 -5.00
CA MET A 213 5.55 -31.65 -5.06
C MET A 213 5.05 -32.08 -6.45
N VAL A 214 4.10 -31.36 -7.03
CA VAL A 214 3.56 -31.62 -8.38
C VAL A 214 4.65 -31.48 -9.43
N ALA A 215 5.49 -30.45 -9.36
CA ALA A 215 6.60 -30.25 -10.31
C ALA A 215 7.65 -31.37 -10.21
N ILE A 216 8.01 -31.80 -8.99
CA ILE A 216 8.95 -32.91 -8.78
C ILE A 216 8.34 -34.24 -9.28
N PHE A 217 7.05 -34.47 -9.05
CA PHE A 217 6.36 -35.66 -9.56
C PHE A 217 6.28 -35.66 -11.09
N ALA A 218 5.96 -34.53 -11.71
CA ALA A 218 5.95 -34.37 -13.16
C ALA A 218 7.33 -34.68 -13.77
N ASP A 219 8.44 -34.22 -13.16
CA ASP A 219 9.81 -34.57 -13.59
C ASP A 219 10.07 -36.08 -13.52
N ARG A 220 9.57 -36.78 -12.49
CA ARG A 220 9.73 -38.25 -12.31
C ARG A 220 8.92 -39.08 -13.30
N VAL A 221 7.68 -38.71 -13.59
CA VAL A 221 6.83 -39.43 -14.56
C VAL A 221 7.39 -39.31 -15.97
N LEU A 222 8.03 -38.18 -16.28
CA LEU A 222 8.73 -37.96 -17.55
C LEU A 222 10.02 -38.78 -17.66
N ASP A 223 10.74 -38.96 -16.56
CA ASP A 223 11.88 -39.89 -16.50
C ASP A 223 11.49 -41.33 -16.85
N ALA A 224 10.31 -41.76 -16.38
CA ALA A 224 9.83 -43.12 -16.60
C ALA A 224 9.34 -43.37 -18.03
N THR A 225 8.76 -42.35 -18.68
CA THR A 225 8.25 -42.42 -20.06
C THR A 225 9.33 -42.15 -21.11
N GLY A 226 10.29 -41.26 -20.84
CA GLY A 226 11.42 -41.00 -21.74
C GLY A 226 12.37 -42.19 -21.89
N LYS A 227 12.52 -43.03 -20.86
CA LYS A 227 13.29 -44.28 -20.94
C LYS A 227 12.70 -45.32 -21.92
N LYS A 228 11.41 -45.24 -22.28
CA LYS A 228 10.78 -46.18 -23.23
C LYS A 228 10.92 -45.78 -24.71
N ASN A 229 11.27 -44.52 -25.01
CA ASN A 229 11.32 -44.00 -26.38
C ASN A 229 12.75 -43.66 -26.85
N HIS A 230 13.80 -44.13 -26.15
CA HIS A 230 15.17 -44.07 -26.66
C HIS A 230 15.40 -45.17 -27.72
N THR A 231 14.73 -45.06 -28.85
CA THR A 231 15.31 -45.52 -30.11
C THR A 231 16.25 -44.41 -30.57
N GLU A 232 17.53 -44.76 -30.74
CA GLU A 232 18.56 -43.87 -31.27
C GLU A 232 18.12 -43.31 -32.63
N VAL A 233 17.68 -42.05 -32.65
CA VAL A 233 17.72 -41.26 -33.88
C VAL A 233 19.09 -40.58 -33.88
N VAL A 234 20.05 -41.27 -34.49
CA VAL A 234 21.31 -40.67 -34.95
C VAL A 234 20.93 -39.60 -35.97
N PRO A 235 21.35 -38.33 -35.81
CA PRO A 235 21.28 -37.37 -36.90
C PRO A 235 22.40 -37.72 -37.88
N GLU A 236 22.10 -38.53 -38.89
CA GLU A 236 22.96 -38.71 -40.06
C GLU A 236 22.66 -37.63 -41.10
N GLY A 237 23.72 -36.91 -41.48
CA GLY A 237 23.78 -35.96 -42.60
C GLY A 237 23.70 -34.49 -42.16
N SER A 238 24.67 -33.63 -42.40
CA SER A 238 25.98 -33.73 -43.06
C SER A 238 26.75 -32.45 -42.75
N LEU A 239 28.03 -32.59 -42.39
CA LEU A 239 29.02 -31.52 -42.47
C LEU A 239 29.19 -31.11 -43.93
N SER A 240 29.04 -29.82 -44.22
CA SER A 240 29.69 -29.18 -45.36
C SER A 240 30.02 -27.74 -44.95
N GLU A 241 31.18 -27.57 -44.32
CA GLU A 241 31.93 -26.33 -44.38
C GLU A 241 32.72 -26.32 -45.69
N SER A 242 32.36 -25.43 -46.62
CA SER A 242 33.30 -24.51 -47.31
C SER A 242 32.61 -23.77 -48.45
N GLU A 243 32.66 -22.44 -48.34
CA GLU A 243 32.80 -21.47 -49.45
C GLU A 243 31.59 -21.20 -50.37
N GLN A 244 30.88 -20.10 -50.07
CA GLN A 244 30.76 -19.00 -51.03
C GLN A 244 30.36 -17.67 -50.36
N ASP A 245 31.12 -16.64 -50.72
CA ASP A 245 31.17 -15.28 -50.23
C ASP A 245 29.86 -14.48 -50.29
N GLY A 246 29.78 -13.49 -49.40
CA GLY A 246 29.45 -12.14 -49.87
C GLY A 246 27.99 -11.67 -49.80
N ILE A 247 27.23 -11.96 -48.73
CA ILE A 247 26.00 -11.19 -48.44
C ILE A 247 25.90 -10.85 -46.95
N ALA A 248 26.42 -9.67 -46.61
CA ALA A 248 26.04 -8.79 -45.50
C ALA A 248 25.49 -9.45 -44.21
N HIS A 249 26.41 -9.92 -43.36
CA HIS A 249 26.15 -10.26 -41.96
C HIS A 249 26.04 -8.99 -41.10
N ASP A 250 25.09 -8.10 -41.42
CA ASP A 250 24.93 -6.85 -40.68
C ASP A 250 23.47 -6.39 -40.56
N GLN A 251 22.73 -7.08 -39.70
CA GLN A 251 21.57 -6.50 -39.01
C GLN A 251 21.68 -6.81 -37.52
N HIS A 252 22.69 -6.23 -36.87
CA HIS A 252 22.75 -6.14 -35.42
C HIS A 252 21.42 -5.55 -34.90
N VAL A 253 20.62 -6.38 -34.22
CA VAL A 253 19.34 -6.02 -33.56
C VAL A 253 19.62 -5.13 -32.33
N GLY A 254 20.41 -4.06 -32.49
CA GLY A 254 20.83 -3.19 -31.40
C GLY A 254 21.77 -3.84 -30.37
N GLY A 255 22.73 -3.06 -29.87
CA GLY A 255 23.59 -3.53 -28.78
C GLY A 255 22.79 -3.86 -27.51
N PRO A 256 23.23 -4.86 -26.71
CA PRO A 256 22.54 -5.30 -25.49
C PRO A 256 22.34 -4.18 -24.46
N ARG A 257 23.19 -3.15 -24.47
CA ARG A 257 23.06 -1.96 -23.60
C ARG A 257 21.74 -1.22 -23.79
N PHE A 258 21.25 -1.10 -25.03
CA PHE A 258 19.99 -0.40 -25.31
C PHE A 258 18.79 -1.14 -24.71
N TRP A 259 18.72 -2.46 -24.90
CA TRP A 259 17.61 -3.26 -24.41
C TRP A 259 17.61 -3.41 -22.89
N LEU A 260 18.79 -3.49 -22.27
CA LEU A 260 18.90 -3.42 -20.81
C LEU A 260 18.49 -2.04 -20.27
N PHE A 261 18.80 -0.94 -20.97
CA PHE A 261 18.29 0.38 -20.62
C PHE A 261 16.76 0.46 -20.74
N CYS A 262 16.18 -0.12 -21.80
CA CYS A 262 14.73 -0.24 -21.94
C CYS A 262 14.11 -1.03 -20.78
N ALA A 263 14.73 -2.13 -20.35
CA ALA A 263 14.30 -2.90 -19.20
C ALA A 263 14.31 -2.04 -17.92
N PHE A 264 15.40 -1.32 -17.67
CA PHE A 264 15.52 -0.43 -16.52
C PHE A 264 14.43 0.66 -16.52
N VAL A 265 14.26 1.37 -17.64
CA VAL A 265 13.25 2.43 -17.77
C VAL A 265 11.83 1.87 -17.64
N SER A 266 11.56 0.70 -18.24
CA SER A 266 10.26 0.04 -18.13
C SER A 266 9.91 -0.23 -16.66
N GLY A 267 10.83 -0.82 -15.88
CA GLY A 267 10.61 -1.05 -14.45
C GLY A 267 10.42 0.26 -13.67
N PHE A 268 11.26 1.26 -13.93
CA PHE A 268 11.19 2.57 -13.28
C PHE A 268 9.85 3.25 -13.51
N VAL A 269 9.48 3.44 -14.78
CA VAL A 269 8.22 4.09 -15.19
C VAL A 269 7.01 3.32 -14.66
N THR A 270 7.06 1.99 -14.69
CA THR A 270 5.99 1.11 -14.17
C THR A 270 5.68 1.37 -12.71
N ILE A 271 6.68 1.26 -11.84
CA ILE A 271 6.44 1.45 -10.40
C ILE A 271 6.25 2.92 -10.04
N SER A 272 6.96 3.85 -10.68
CA SER A 272 6.75 5.30 -10.45
C SER A 272 5.33 5.74 -10.75
N ALA A 273 4.75 5.31 -11.89
CA ALA A 273 3.37 5.64 -12.24
C ALA A 273 2.36 4.97 -11.31
N GLN A 274 2.59 3.71 -10.93
CA GLN A 274 1.74 3.01 -9.97
C GLN A 274 1.68 3.72 -8.62
N VAL A 275 2.82 4.14 -8.07
CA VAL A 275 2.88 4.87 -6.79
C VAL A 275 2.19 6.24 -6.90
N ALA A 276 2.44 6.98 -7.98
CA ALA A 276 1.81 8.28 -8.21
C ALA A 276 0.27 8.17 -8.33
N TRP A 277 -0.24 7.21 -9.11
CA TRP A 277 -1.69 7.00 -9.24
C TRP A 277 -2.33 6.48 -7.96
N ALA A 278 -1.66 5.61 -7.20
CA ALA A 278 -2.16 5.17 -5.90
C ALA A 278 -2.39 6.37 -4.97
N ARG A 279 -1.48 7.35 -4.96
CA ARG A 279 -1.66 8.60 -4.20
C ARG A 279 -2.83 9.43 -4.70
N MET A 280 -2.89 9.70 -6.01
CA MET A 280 -3.95 10.52 -6.59
C MET A 280 -5.34 9.89 -6.38
N LEU A 281 -5.45 8.58 -6.54
CA LEU A 281 -6.73 7.87 -6.43
C LEU A 281 -7.20 7.71 -4.98
N THR A 282 -6.31 7.72 -3.99
CA THR A 282 -6.71 7.63 -2.58
C THR A 282 -7.68 8.76 -2.20
N MET A 283 -7.50 9.96 -2.74
CA MET A 283 -8.42 11.11 -2.55
C MET A 283 -9.75 10.99 -3.30
N ILE A 284 -9.78 10.17 -4.36
CA ILE A 284 -10.87 10.12 -5.34
C ILE A 284 -11.80 8.95 -5.05
N ILE A 285 -11.25 7.74 -4.95
CA ILE A 285 -11.99 6.49 -4.75
C ILE A 285 -12.00 6.04 -3.28
N GLY A 286 -11.28 6.72 -2.40
CA GLY A 286 -11.22 6.42 -0.96
C GLY A 286 -9.95 5.68 -0.52
N SER A 287 -9.73 5.65 0.79
CA SER A 287 -8.53 5.12 1.45
C SER A 287 -8.75 3.76 2.12
N SER A 288 -9.48 2.84 1.49
CA SER A 288 -9.73 1.48 2.04
C SER A 288 -8.80 0.42 1.45
N THR A 289 -8.67 -0.71 2.14
CA THR A 289 -7.94 -1.90 1.65
C THR A 289 -8.50 -2.40 0.31
N TYR A 290 -9.80 -2.25 0.08
CA TYR A 290 -10.45 -2.57 -1.18
C TYR A 290 -10.06 -1.61 -2.30
N ALA A 291 -10.01 -0.30 -2.03
CA ALA A 291 -9.57 0.69 -3.00
C ALA A 291 -8.12 0.45 -3.44
N PHE A 292 -7.23 0.14 -2.49
CA PHE A 292 -5.84 -0.25 -2.81
C PHE A 292 -5.80 -1.52 -3.67
N THR A 293 -6.58 -2.54 -3.31
CA THR A 293 -6.68 -3.80 -4.08
C THR A 293 -7.18 -3.56 -5.50
N ILE A 294 -8.14 -2.65 -5.70
CA ILE A 294 -8.64 -2.26 -7.04
C ILE A 294 -7.52 -1.65 -7.88
N VAL A 295 -6.76 -0.70 -7.33
CA VAL A 295 -5.66 -0.03 -8.05
C VAL A 295 -4.60 -1.04 -8.50
N VAL A 296 -4.12 -1.90 -7.59
CA VAL A 296 -3.11 -2.92 -7.92
C VAL A 296 -3.67 -3.93 -8.93
N SER A 297 -4.91 -4.39 -8.75
CA SER A 297 -5.53 -5.35 -9.66
C SER A 297 -5.70 -4.80 -11.08
N LEU A 298 -6.21 -3.58 -11.23
CA LEU A 298 -6.37 -2.92 -12.53
C LEU A 298 -5.02 -2.69 -13.21
N PHE A 299 -4.01 -2.31 -12.43
CA PHE A 299 -2.66 -2.13 -12.94
C PHE A 299 -2.08 -3.45 -13.47
N LEU A 300 -2.18 -4.54 -12.71
CA LEU A 300 -1.75 -5.88 -13.13
C LEU A 300 -2.56 -6.40 -14.32
N ILE A 301 -3.87 -6.14 -14.38
CA ILE A 301 -4.72 -6.47 -15.54
C ILE A 301 -4.19 -5.77 -16.80
N GLY A 302 -3.89 -4.47 -16.71
CA GLY A 302 -3.28 -3.72 -17.81
C GLY A 302 -1.95 -4.35 -18.24
N LEU A 303 -1.01 -4.52 -17.31
CA LEU A 303 0.30 -5.11 -17.60
C LEU A 303 0.20 -6.50 -18.24
N SER A 304 -0.69 -7.34 -17.72
CA SER A 304 -0.94 -8.70 -18.22
C SER A 304 -1.54 -8.69 -19.63
N ALA A 305 -2.50 -7.80 -19.89
CA ALA A 305 -3.08 -7.64 -21.22
C ALA A 305 -2.04 -7.16 -22.26
N GLY A 306 -1.17 -6.23 -21.88
CA GLY A 306 -0.04 -5.81 -22.71
C GLY A 306 0.93 -6.95 -23.00
N ALA A 307 1.30 -7.71 -21.97
CA ALA A 307 2.19 -8.86 -22.12
C ALA A 307 1.58 -9.97 -22.98
N TYR A 308 0.28 -10.25 -22.82
CA TYR A 308 -0.46 -11.18 -23.65
C TYR A 308 -0.45 -10.76 -25.13
N PHE A 309 -0.64 -9.47 -25.41
CA PHE A 309 -0.62 -8.93 -26.76
C PHE A 309 0.72 -9.17 -27.47
N ILE A 310 1.84 -8.97 -26.75
CA ILE A 310 3.17 -9.29 -27.29
C ILE A 310 3.39 -10.82 -27.39
N GLY A 311 2.95 -11.58 -26.39
CA GLY A 311 3.17 -13.04 -26.32
C GLY A 311 2.42 -13.85 -27.39
N ARG A 312 1.30 -13.34 -27.92
CA ARG A 312 0.51 -14.03 -28.97
C ARG A 312 0.98 -13.70 -30.39
N ASN A 313 1.60 -12.54 -30.60
CA ASN A 313 2.00 -12.06 -31.91
C ASN A 313 3.38 -12.59 -32.30
N ARG A 314 3.54 -13.08 -33.54
CA ARG A 314 4.85 -13.44 -34.08
C ARG A 314 5.55 -12.19 -34.59
N TYR A 315 6.64 -11.79 -33.95
CA TYR A 315 7.44 -10.64 -34.36
C TYR A 315 8.61 -11.08 -35.24
N SER A 316 8.39 -11.06 -36.56
CA SER A 316 9.46 -11.21 -37.57
C SER A 316 10.17 -9.89 -37.89
N GLU A 317 9.53 -8.74 -37.62
CA GLU A 317 10.02 -7.40 -37.97
C GLU A 317 10.74 -6.64 -36.83
N ASN A 318 11.27 -5.48 -37.21
CA ASN A 318 12.18 -4.57 -36.51
C ASN A 318 11.69 -4.16 -35.09
N LEU A 319 12.04 -4.96 -34.07
CA LEU A 319 11.71 -4.77 -32.64
C LEU A 319 11.92 -3.33 -32.13
N ARG A 320 12.97 -2.65 -32.61
CA ARG A 320 13.29 -1.25 -32.26
C ARG A 320 12.20 -0.27 -32.71
N PHE A 321 11.59 -0.50 -33.87
CA PHE A 321 10.50 0.35 -34.35
C PHE A 321 9.22 0.10 -33.55
N THR A 322 8.98 -1.14 -33.11
CA THR A 322 7.84 -1.47 -32.24
C THR A 322 7.96 -0.78 -30.88
N ILE A 323 9.13 -0.88 -30.23
CA ILE A 323 9.33 -0.21 -28.93
C ILE A 323 9.26 1.32 -29.05
N LEU A 324 9.75 1.91 -30.14
CA LEU A 324 9.58 3.34 -30.41
C LEU A 324 8.10 3.76 -30.38
N LYS A 325 7.24 3.03 -31.10
CA LYS A 325 5.79 3.33 -31.15
C LYS A 325 5.14 3.17 -29.78
N VAL A 326 5.44 2.06 -29.10
CA VAL A 326 4.91 1.77 -27.77
C VAL A 326 5.26 2.89 -26.80
N GLU A 327 6.53 3.31 -26.75
CA GLU A 327 6.98 4.32 -25.80
C GLU A 327 6.42 5.72 -26.12
N LEU A 328 6.27 6.09 -27.40
CA LEU A 328 5.59 7.34 -27.79
C LEU A 328 4.12 7.36 -27.33
N VAL A 329 3.39 6.27 -27.58
CA VAL A 329 1.97 6.16 -27.18
C VAL A 329 1.85 6.07 -25.65
N THR A 330 2.81 5.41 -24.98
CA THR A 330 2.87 5.35 -23.51
C THR A 330 3.02 6.76 -22.93
N ALA A 331 3.99 7.55 -23.42
CA ALA A 331 4.16 8.94 -22.99
C ALA A 331 2.89 9.78 -23.17
N GLY A 332 2.22 9.65 -24.33
CA GLY A 332 0.94 10.32 -24.60
C GLY A 332 -0.18 9.87 -23.65
N SER A 333 -0.26 8.57 -23.33
CA SER A 333 -1.26 8.03 -22.40
C SER A 333 -1.04 8.49 -20.96
N LEU A 334 0.22 8.63 -20.52
CA LEU A 334 0.57 9.18 -19.21
C LEU A 334 0.17 10.65 -19.11
N TYR A 335 0.42 11.44 -20.15
CA TYR A 335 -0.07 12.82 -20.23
C TYR A 335 -1.61 12.90 -20.20
N LEU A 336 -2.29 12.04 -20.96
CA LEU A 336 -3.74 11.96 -20.97
C LEU A 336 -4.29 11.59 -19.58
N SER A 337 -3.61 10.73 -18.83
CA SER A 337 -4.02 10.38 -17.46
C SER A 337 -4.11 11.61 -16.54
N LEU A 338 -3.21 12.60 -16.70
CA LEU A 338 -3.25 13.86 -15.97
C LEU A 338 -4.41 14.78 -16.38
N VAL A 339 -4.92 14.64 -17.60
CA VAL A 339 -6.14 15.35 -18.02
C VAL A 339 -7.37 14.67 -17.40
N ILE A 340 -7.42 13.34 -17.47
CA ILE A 340 -8.53 12.54 -16.96
C ILE A 340 -8.71 12.73 -15.45
N VAL A 341 -7.63 12.80 -14.68
CA VAL A 341 -7.72 12.91 -13.20
C VAL A 341 -8.53 14.13 -12.73
N ASN A 342 -8.55 15.23 -13.49
CA ASN A 342 -9.32 16.42 -13.15
C ASN A 342 -10.84 16.23 -13.24
N VAL A 343 -11.28 15.24 -14.00
CA VAL A 343 -12.69 14.97 -14.29
C VAL A 343 -13.23 13.83 -13.42
N ILE A 344 -12.38 12.89 -13.00
CA ILE A 344 -12.81 11.70 -12.24
C ILE A 344 -13.58 12.05 -10.95
N PRO A 345 -13.14 12.99 -10.07
CA PRO A 345 -13.84 13.28 -8.83
C PRO A 345 -15.31 13.65 -9.04
N VAL A 346 -15.56 14.58 -9.97
CA VAL A 346 -16.91 15.05 -10.33
C VAL A 346 -17.71 13.95 -11.02
N LEU A 347 -17.06 13.20 -11.92
CA LEU A 347 -17.70 12.08 -12.61
C LEU A 347 -18.16 11.00 -11.62
N LEU A 348 -17.33 10.66 -10.64
CA LEU A 348 -17.62 9.67 -9.60
C LEU A 348 -18.86 10.09 -8.81
N VAL A 349 -18.88 11.31 -8.26
CA VAL A 349 -20.03 11.80 -7.46
C VAL A 349 -21.30 11.85 -8.30
N ASN A 350 -21.25 12.47 -9.49
CA ASN A 350 -22.42 12.61 -10.36
C ASN A 350 -22.99 11.26 -10.81
N THR A 351 -22.11 10.31 -11.15
CA THR A 351 -22.54 8.98 -11.58
C THR A 351 -23.11 8.18 -10.40
N GLY A 352 -22.48 8.25 -9.22
CA GLY A 352 -22.96 7.59 -8.01
C GLY A 352 -24.36 8.06 -7.58
N LEU A 353 -24.60 9.37 -7.65
CA LEU A 353 -25.91 9.96 -7.34
C LEU A 353 -26.96 9.63 -8.42
N ARG A 354 -26.62 9.74 -9.71
CA ARG A 354 -27.56 9.43 -10.81
C ARG A 354 -27.97 7.97 -10.85
N LEU A 355 -27.04 7.05 -10.58
CA LEU A 355 -27.32 5.61 -10.50
C LEU A 355 -27.97 5.20 -9.18
N ASN A 356 -28.21 6.15 -8.27
CA ASN A 356 -28.78 5.91 -6.95
C ASN A 356 -28.04 4.80 -6.17
N VAL A 357 -26.70 4.73 -6.32
CA VAL A 357 -25.88 3.65 -5.75
C VAL A 357 -26.17 3.52 -4.25
N GLY A 358 -26.72 2.36 -3.85
CA GLY A 358 -27.11 2.08 -2.46
C GLY A 358 -26.60 0.73 -1.97
N SER A 359 -25.67 0.12 -2.70
CA SER A 359 -25.10 -1.18 -2.38
C SER A 359 -23.58 -1.13 -2.43
N TRP A 360 -22.95 -2.02 -1.65
CA TRP A 360 -21.51 -2.19 -1.62
C TRP A 360 -20.94 -2.53 -3.01
N SER A 361 -21.60 -3.42 -3.75
CA SER A 361 -21.20 -3.79 -5.10
C SER A 361 -21.30 -2.61 -6.08
N GLY A 362 -22.32 -1.76 -5.94
CA GLY A 362 -22.45 -0.55 -6.75
C GLY A 362 -21.32 0.45 -6.50
N LEU A 363 -20.92 0.63 -5.24
CA LEU A 363 -19.77 1.48 -4.88
C LEU A 363 -18.46 0.92 -5.43
N LEU A 364 -18.23 -0.39 -5.29
CA LEU A 364 -17.06 -1.05 -5.86
C LEU A 364 -16.97 -0.88 -7.38
N LEU A 365 -18.09 -1.08 -8.10
CA LEU A 365 -18.13 -0.91 -9.55
C LEU A 365 -17.82 0.54 -9.96
N LEU A 366 -18.32 1.51 -9.19
CA LEU A 366 -18.03 2.93 -9.42
C LEU A 366 -16.55 3.24 -9.21
N GLN A 367 -15.93 2.70 -8.16
CA GLN A 367 -14.49 2.83 -7.90
C GLN A 367 -13.65 2.18 -9.01
N ILE A 368 -14.02 0.96 -9.43
CA ILE A 368 -13.37 0.22 -10.53
C ILE A 368 -13.47 1.02 -11.83
N PHE A 369 -14.63 1.59 -12.13
CA PHE A 369 -14.83 2.44 -13.31
C PHE A 369 -13.94 3.68 -13.26
N ALA A 370 -13.97 4.42 -12.16
CA ALA A 370 -13.18 5.63 -11.96
C ALA A 370 -11.66 5.36 -12.08
N ALA A 371 -11.16 4.34 -11.38
CA ALA A 371 -9.74 3.95 -11.44
C ALA A 371 -9.36 3.36 -12.80
N GLY A 372 -10.25 2.60 -13.43
CA GLY A 372 -10.03 1.96 -14.73
C GLY A 372 -9.81 2.95 -15.85
N LEU A 373 -10.56 4.07 -15.86
CA LEU A 373 -10.39 5.16 -16.83
C LEU A 373 -8.99 5.79 -16.77
N LEU A 374 -8.38 5.83 -15.58
CA LEU A 374 -7.06 6.40 -15.37
C LEU A 374 -5.94 5.41 -15.70
N ILE A 375 -6.07 4.15 -15.25
CA ILE A 375 -4.96 3.21 -15.17
C ILE A 375 -4.86 2.29 -16.39
N LEU A 376 -5.98 1.78 -16.93
CA LEU A 376 -5.94 0.60 -17.80
C LEU A 376 -5.18 0.84 -19.12
N LEU A 377 -5.38 1.98 -19.77
CA LEU A 377 -4.71 2.28 -21.03
C LEU A 377 -3.18 2.46 -20.86
N PRO A 378 -2.68 3.33 -19.96
CA PRO A 378 -1.25 3.42 -19.70
C PRO A 378 -0.64 2.09 -19.24
N ALA A 379 -1.28 1.37 -18.30
CA ALA A 379 -0.78 0.11 -17.79
C ALA A 379 -0.71 -0.97 -18.89
N PHE A 380 -1.69 -1.01 -19.81
CA PHE A 380 -1.63 -1.87 -20.98
C PHE A 380 -0.39 -1.61 -21.83
N LEU A 381 -0.12 -0.34 -22.16
CA LEU A 381 1.01 0.05 -23.00
C LEU A 381 2.35 -0.25 -22.32
N MET A 382 2.47 0.11 -21.04
CA MET A 382 3.65 -0.20 -20.22
C MET A 382 3.88 -1.70 -20.09
N GLY A 383 2.79 -2.48 -20.06
CA GLY A 383 2.78 -3.94 -20.08
C GLY A 383 3.40 -4.57 -21.32
N THR A 384 3.62 -3.82 -22.40
CA THR A 384 4.24 -4.33 -23.63
C THR A 384 5.75 -4.15 -23.68
N ALA A 385 6.32 -3.19 -22.95
CA ALA A 385 7.73 -2.81 -23.04
C ALA A 385 8.68 -3.96 -22.61
N MET A 386 8.51 -4.49 -21.40
CA MET A 386 9.34 -5.59 -20.89
C MET A 386 9.17 -6.88 -21.71
N PRO A 387 7.96 -7.29 -22.12
CA PRO A 387 7.76 -8.37 -23.08
C PRO A 387 8.52 -8.24 -24.40
N LEU A 388 8.67 -7.03 -24.95
CA LEU A 388 9.50 -6.80 -26.14
C LEU A 388 10.99 -7.04 -25.85
N VAL A 389 11.47 -6.64 -24.68
CA VAL A 389 12.84 -6.95 -24.22
C VAL A 389 13.03 -8.46 -24.08
N LEU A 390 12.05 -9.18 -23.53
CA LEU A 390 12.12 -10.65 -23.39
C LEU A 390 12.11 -11.37 -24.75
N VAL A 391 11.34 -10.89 -25.72
CA VAL A 391 11.38 -11.40 -27.10
C VAL A 391 12.76 -11.17 -27.72
N TRP A 392 13.37 -10.00 -27.54
CA TRP A 392 14.74 -9.73 -27.97
C TRP A 392 15.74 -10.69 -27.30
N ALA A 393 15.67 -10.84 -25.98
CA ALA A 393 16.56 -11.71 -25.21
C ALA A 393 16.44 -13.18 -25.60
N SER A 394 15.30 -13.59 -26.16
CA SER A 394 14.98 -14.97 -26.55
C SER A 394 15.19 -15.27 -28.05
N LYS A 395 15.74 -14.34 -28.84
CA LYS A 395 15.95 -14.53 -30.29
C LYS A 395 17.11 -15.48 -30.64
N GLU A 396 18.18 -15.48 -29.86
CA GLU A 396 19.29 -16.42 -30.05
C GLU A 396 18.92 -17.77 -29.41
N HIS A 397 18.70 -18.84 -30.18
CA HIS A 397 18.39 -20.17 -29.63
C HIS A 397 19.61 -20.81 -28.93
N SER A 398 20.10 -20.20 -27.85
CA SER A 398 21.36 -20.53 -27.18
C SER A 398 21.28 -20.41 -25.66
N SER A 399 22.30 -20.91 -24.97
CA SER A 399 22.44 -20.75 -23.52
C SER A 399 22.54 -19.27 -23.08
N THR A 400 22.95 -18.38 -23.99
CA THR A 400 23.02 -16.93 -23.80
C THR A 400 21.63 -16.32 -23.63
N SER A 401 20.57 -16.89 -24.22
CA SER A 401 19.21 -16.40 -24.04
C SER A 401 18.70 -16.51 -22.60
N VAL A 402 19.03 -17.60 -21.90
CA VAL A 402 18.65 -17.75 -20.48
C VAL A 402 19.34 -16.66 -19.63
N GLN A 403 20.61 -16.37 -19.92
CA GLN A 403 21.36 -15.31 -19.25
C GLN A 403 20.77 -13.92 -19.55
N LEU A 404 20.44 -13.63 -20.80
CA LEU A 404 19.86 -12.35 -21.21
C LEU A 404 18.46 -12.16 -20.63
N VAL A 405 17.61 -13.20 -20.56
CA VAL A 405 16.29 -13.15 -19.93
C VAL A 405 16.44 -12.83 -18.43
N GLY A 406 17.28 -13.58 -17.71
CA GLY A 406 17.50 -13.36 -16.28
C GLY A 406 18.10 -11.98 -15.99
N ARG A 407 19.08 -11.53 -16.79
CA ARG A 407 19.68 -10.21 -16.66
C ARG A 407 18.70 -9.08 -16.98
N SER A 408 17.89 -9.23 -18.02
CA SER A 408 16.88 -8.22 -18.39
C SER A 408 15.83 -8.08 -17.29
N TYR A 409 15.37 -9.19 -16.73
CA TYR A 409 14.41 -9.19 -15.63
C TYR A 409 15.03 -8.59 -14.34
N ALA A 410 16.27 -8.92 -14.00
CA ALA A 410 16.98 -8.30 -12.89
C ALA A 410 17.14 -6.78 -13.07
N VAL A 411 17.54 -6.31 -14.26
CA VAL A 411 17.70 -4.87 -14.54
C VAL A 411 16.36 -4.14 -14.51
N ASN A 412 15.29 -4.75 -15.01
CA ASN A 412 13.93 -4.22 -14.87
C ASN A 412 13.54 -4.07 -13.39
N THR A 413 13.81 -5.09 -12.58
CA THR A 413 13.51 -5.03 -11.14
C THR A 413 14.36 -3.99 -10.41
N VAL A 414 15.62 -3.79 -10.79
CA VAL A 414 16.44 -2.66 -10.26
C VAL A 414 15.85 -1.31 -10.66
N GLY A 415 15.38 -1.18 -11.90
CA GLY A 415 14.64 -0.01 -12.36
C GLY A 415 13.38 0.23 -11.53
N ALA A 416 12.60 -0.81 -11.25
CA ALA A 416 11.41 -0.78 -10.41
C ALA A 416 11.71 -0.33 -8.96
N ILE A 417 12.79 -0.83 -8.35
CA ILE A 417 13.27 -0.38 -7.02
C ILE A 417 13.60 1.11 -7.05
N ALA A 418 14.40 1.53 -8.03
CA ALA A 418 14.77 2.93 -8.19
C ALA A 418 13.53 3.81 -8.42
N GLY A 419 12.56 3.34 -9.21
CA GLY A 419 11.29 4.02 -9.46
C GLY A 419 10.47 4.21 -8.17
N ALA A 420 10.26 3.15 -7.40
CA ALA A 420 9.56 3.23 -6.11
C ALA A 420 10.24 4.20 -5.13
N PHE A 421 11.56 4.08 -4.97
CA PHE A 421 12.33 4.91 -4.04
C PHE A 421 12.34 6.38 -4.49
N CYS A 422 12.74 6.65 -5.74
CA CYS A 422 12.78 8.02 -6.26
C CYS A 422 11.39 8.67 -6.23
N THR A 423 10.33 7.94 -6.57
CA THR A 423 8.98 8.49 -6.54
C THR A 423 8.53 8.84 -5.11
N GLY A 424 8.69 7.92 -4.16
CA GLY A 424 8.22 8.10 -2.78
C GLY A 424 8.98 9.17 -1.99
N PHE A 425 10.29 9.33 -2.21
CA PHE A 425 11.13 10.21 -1.39
C PHE A 425 11.61 11.48 -2.08
N ILE A 426 11.73 11.47 -3.40
CA ILE A 426 12.37 12.55 -4.14
C ILE A 426 11.34 13.26 -5.00
N LEU A 427 10.71 12.54 -5.93
CA LEU A 427 9.84 13.15 -6.93
C LEU A 427 8.57 13.72 -6.31
N ILE A 428 7.79 12.94 -5.55
CA ILE A 428 6.53 13.46 -4.98
C ILE A 428 6.80 14.54 -3.93
N PRO A 429 7.64 14.33 -2.89
CA PRO A 429 7.80 15.31 -1.82
C PRO A 429 8.46 16.64 -2.27
N LEU A 430 9.37 16.60 -3.27
CA LEU A 430 10.04 17.81 -3.77
C LEU A 430 9.29 18.49 -4.91
N THR A 431 8.43 17.76 -5.63
CA THR A 431 7.70 18.29 -6.80
C THR A 431 6.20 18.10 -6.64
N SER A 432 5.63 17.04 -7.21
CA SER A 432 4.27 16.55 -6.98
C SER A 432 4.04 15.24 -7.75
N THR A 433 2.90 14.61 -7.52
CA THR A 433 2.38 13.50 -8.33
C THR A 433 2.28 13.87 -9.82
N LYS A 434 1.87 15.11 -10.14
CA LYS A 434 1.83 15.63 -11.52
C LYS A 434 3.20 15.54 -12.20
N TYR A 435 4.23 16.11 -11.58
CA TYR A 435 5.57 16.13 -12.18
C TYR A 435 6.23 14.75 -12.19
N THR A 436 5.86 13.87 -11.27
CA THR A 436 6.28 12.46 -11.30
C THR A 436 5.80 11.75 -12.56
N ILE A 437 4.52 11.91 -12.94
CA ILE A 437 3.96 11.31 -14.16
C ILE A 437 4.59 11.92 -15.42
N LEU A 438 4.84 13.23 -15.44
CA LEU A 438 5.52 13.90 -16.56
C LEU A 438 6.97 13.43 -16.71
N PHE A 439 7.68 13.23 -15.59
CA PHE A 439 9.03 12.65 -15.60
C PHE A 439 9.03 11.23 -16.16
N ALA A 440 8.07 10.40 -15.75
CA ALA A 440 7.90 9.05 -16.29
C ALA A 440 7.62 9.06 -17.81
N ALA A 441 6.75 9.96 -18.27
CA ALA A 441 6.49 10.16 -19.71
C ALA A 441 7.72 10.66 -20.47
N ALA A 442 8.54 11.53 -19.86
CA ALA A 442 9.80 11.99 -20.47
C ALA A 442 10.80 10.84 -20.64
N LEU A 443 10.91 9.92 -19.68
CA LEU A 443 11.75 8.73 -19.81
C LEU A 443 11.30 7.83 -20.97
N CYS A 444 9.99 7.65 -21.17
CA CYS A 444 9.44 6.97 -22.36
C CYS A 444 9.88 7.67 -23.66
N LEU A 445 9.81 9.00 -23.72
CA LEU A 445 10.26 9.77 -24.89
C LEU A 445 11.77 9.61 -25.16
N VAL A 446 12.60 9.51 -24.10
CA VAL A 446 14.03 9.22 -24.24
C VAL A 446 14.24 7.85 -24.87
N VAL A 447 13.54 6.82 -24.40
CA VAL A 447 13.63 5.47 -25.00
C VAL A 447 13.16 5.49 -26.45
N ALA A 448 12.06 6.19 -26.76
CA ALA A 448 11.57 6.34 -28.14
C ALA A 448 12.59 7.02 -29.06
N GLY A 449 13.24 8.09 -28.58
CA GLY A 449 14.29 8.80 -29.32
C GLY A 449 15.52 7.92 -29.59
N LEU A 450 15.94 7.12 -28.60
CA LEU A 450 17.05 6.16 -28.74
C LEU A 450 16.71 4.96 -29.62
N ALA A 451 15.43 4.58 -29.68
CA ALA A 451 14.95 3.48 -30.51
C ALA A 451 14.89 3.85 -32.00
N TYR A 452 14.86 5.13 -32.35
CA TYR A 452 14.77 5.61 -33.72
C TYR A 452 15.99 5.17 -34.56
N GLN A 453 15.71 4.57 -35.71
CA GLN A 453 16.70 4.25 -36.73
C GLN A 453 16.17 4.67 -38.11
N PRO A 454 16.97 5.37 -38.93
CA PRO A 454 16.56 5.75 -40.28
C PRO A 454 16.35 4.50 -41.14
N ARG A 455 15.26 4.49 -41.93
CA ARG A 455 14.76 3.29 -42.63
C ARG A 455 15.34 3.06 -44.04
N SER A 456 16.30 3.85 -44.51
CA SER A 456 16.79 3.78 -45.91
C SER A 456 18.23 3.29 -46.08
N ARG A 457 18.44 2.41 -47.07
CA ARG A 457 19.72 1.86 -47.56
C ARG A 457 20.43 2.80 -48.55
N THR A 458 19.79 3.85 -49.05
CA THR A 458 20.37 4.80 -50.03
C THR A 458 21.01 6.02 -49.34
N ALA A 459 22.14 6.46 -49.87
CA ALA A 459 23.07 7.39 -49.21
C ALA A 459 22.58 8.84 -49.09
N GLU A 460 21.53 9.27 -49.80
CA GLU A 460 21.29 10.70 -50.04
C GLU A 460 20.39 11.43 -49.04
N GLN A 461 19.68 10.74 -48.14
CA GLN A 461 18.84 11.42 -47.12
C GLN A 461 18.83 10.66 -45.78
N LYS A 462 20.00 10.47 -45.17
CA LYS A 462 20.09 9.93 -43.81
C LYS A 462 19.89 11.07 -42.80
N LEU A 463 18.68 11.18 -42.25
CA LEU A 463 18.52 11.92 -41.00
C LEU A 463 19.41 11.26 -39.93
N PRO A 464 20.34 12.01 -39.30
CA PRO A 464 21.27 11.45 -38.34
C PRO A 464 20.52 10.91 -37.12
N ARG A 465 21.12 9.96 -36.38
CA ARG A 465 20.56 9.46 -35.10
C ARG A 465 20.24 10.60 -34.12
N GLY A 466 20.94 11.74 -34.22
CA GLY A 466 20.65 12.96 -33.48
C GLY A 466 19.27 13.56 -33.73
N PHE A 467 18.62 13.26 -34.86
CA PHE A 467 17.26 13.72 -35.14
C PHE A 467 16.24 13.12 -34.17
N GLY A 468 16.29 11.81 -33.92
CA GLY A 468 15.38 11.15 -32.97
C GLY A 468 15.52 11.69 -31.55
N LEU A 469 16.76 11.97 -31.13
CA LEU A 469 17.05 12.62 -29.85
C LEU A 469 16.60 14.08 -29.80
N GLY A 470 16.77 14.84 -30.89
CA GLY A 470 16.29 16.22 -31.00
C GLY A 470 14.77 16.31 -30.93
N VAL A 471 14.05 15.41 -31.62
CA VAL A 471 12.59 15.31 -31.53
C VAL A 471 12.15 14.90 -30.13
N ALA A 472 12.80 13.93 -29.50
CA ALA A 472 12.50 13.54 -28.12
C ALA A 472 12.71 14.71 -27.15
N ALA A 473 13.81 15.45 -27.26
CA ALA A 473 14.08 16.64 -26.45
C ALA A 473 13.02 17.72 -26.64
N LEU A 474 12.63 18.02 -27.88
CA LEU A 474 11.55 18.96 -28.18
C LEU A 474 10.22 18.50 -27.57
N LEU A 475 9.85 17.23 -27.73
CA LEU A 475 8.62 16.66 -27.16
C LEU A 475 8.64 16.71 -25.62
N ILE A 476 9.79 16.49 -24.99
CA ILE A 476 9.94 16.64 -23.53
C ILE A 476 9.71 18.11 -23.12
N VAL A 477 10.31 19.07 -23.82
CA VAL A 477 10.08 20.49 -23.54
C VAL A 477 8.59 20.83 -23.68
N LEU A 478 7.94 20.40 -24.78
CA LEU A 478 6.52 20.61 -25.01
C LEU A 478 5.66 19.95 -23.91
N LEU A 479 6.01 18.74 -23.46
CA LEU A 479 5.33 18.01 -22.40
C LEU A 479 5.28 18.82 -21.09
N PHE A 480 6.38 19.47 -20.72
CA PHE A 480 6.46 20.28 -19.50
C PHE A 480 5.85 21.68 -19.67
N VAL A 481 6.02 22.32 -20.84
CA VAL A 481 5.45 23.64 -21.15
C VAL A 481 3.91 23.59 -21.20
N PHE A 482 3.36 22.54 -21.81
CA PHE A 482 1.91 22.35 -21.94
C PHE A 482 1.33 21.41 -20.88
N ALA A 483 2.04 21.19 -19.76
CA ALA A 483 1.59 20.29 -18.70
C ALA A 483 0.18 20.66 -18.18
N PRO A 484 -0.78 19.70 -18.09
CA PRO A 484 -2.16 20.00 -17.72
C PRO A 484 -2.23 20.67 -16.35
N ARG A 485 -3.11 21.65 -16.18
CA ARG A 485 -3.38 22.24 -14.87
C ARG A 485 -4.12 21.20 -14.01
N MET A 486 -3.69 21.02 -12.78
CA MET A 486 -4.40 20.18 -11.81
C MET A 486 -5.47 21.04 -11.14
N ASN A 487 -6.71 20.58 -11.14
CA ASN A 487 -7.79 21.22 -10.40
C ASN A 487 -7.77 20.72 -8.96
N PHE A 488 -6.94 21.37 -8.12
CA PHE A 488 -6.79 21.01 -6.72
C PHE A 488 -8.09 21.20 -5.91
N GLU A 489 -9.00 22.08 -6.33
CA GLU A 489 -10.31 22.23 -5.69
C GLU A 489 -11.15 20.96 -5.86
N ASN A 490 -11.23 20.42 -7.08
CA ASN A 490 -11.93 19.15 -7.35
C ASN A 490 -11.23 17.96 -6.71
N LEU A 491 -9.89 17.94 -6.66
CA LEU A 491 -9.15 16.84 -6.05
C LEU A 491 -9.31 16.84 -4.53
N SER A 492 -9.38 18.03 -3.89
CA SER A 492 -9.52 18.18 -2.44
C SER A 492 -10.96 18.02 -1.93
N MET A 493 -11.97 17.88 -2.80
CA MET A 493 -13.37 17.77 -2.39
C MET A 493 -13.72 16.46 -1.65
N GLY A 494 -12.83 15.47 -1.67
CA GLY A 494 -13.08 14.18 -1.05
C GLY A 494 -14.21 13.40 -1.72
N ALA A 495 -14.16 13.23 -3.04
CA ALA A 495 -15.30 12.75 -3.84
C ALA A 495 -15.97 11.49 -3.28
N TYR A 496 -15.19 10.46 -2.95
CA TYR A 496 -15.71 9.24 -2.35
C TYR A 496 -16.32 9.46 -0.97
N ASP A 497 -15.62 10.18 -0.09
CA ASP A 497 -16.07 10.45 1.28
C ASP A 497 -17.37 11.26 1.31
N SER A 498 -17.43 12.30 0.48
CA SER A 498 -18.63 13.12 0.28
C SER A 498 -19.79 12.31 -0.29
N LEU A 499 -19.55 11.43 -1.26
CA LEU A 499 -20.59 10.52 -1.76
C LEU A 499 -21.09 9.58 -0.65
N VAL A 500 -20.19 8.91 0.07
CA VAL A 500 -20.55 7.99 1.16
C VAL A 500 -21.36 8.70 2.25
N ARG A 501 -20.99 9.92 2.64
CA ARG A 501 -21.77 10.74 3.57
C ARG A 501 -23.18 11.00 3.06
N VAL A 502 -23.34 11.42 1.80
CA VAL A 502 -24.67 11.69 1.23
C VAL A 502 -25.52 10.42 1.21
N LEU A 503 -24.93 9.27 0.86
CA LEU A 503 -25.64 7.99 0.84
C LEU A 503 -26.11 7.56 2.24
N ALA A 504 -25.29 7.79 3.28
CA ALA A 504 -25.62 7.45 4.66
C ALA A 504 -26.74 8.33 5.28
N HIS A 505 -27.12 9.44 4.66
CA HIS A 505 -28.14 10.38 5.17
C HIS A 505 -29.47 10.37 4.39
N ARG A 506 -29.72 9.34 3.55
CA ARG A 506 -30.92 9.26 2.68
C ARG A 506 -32.27 9.31 3.41
N ASP A 507 -32.32 9.10 4.73
CA ASP A 507 -33.57 8.96 5.49
C ASP A 507 -34.01 10.17 6.34
N GLY A 508 -33.50 11.40 6.14
CA GLY A 508 -34.11 12.52 6.88
C GLY A 508 -33.49 13.90 6.87
N VAL A 509 -32.37 14.13 6.18
CA VAL A 509 -31.84 15.48 6.01
C VAL A 509 -31.46 15.64 4.55
N THR A 510 -32.36 16.22 3.75
CA THR A 510 -31.89 17.00 2.61
C THR A 510 -30.95 18.04 3.19
N PRO A 511 -29.67 18.13 2.75
CA PRO A 511 -28.87 19.30 3.07
C PRO A 511 -29.70 20.50 2.65
N ASP A 512 -30.10 21.30 3.62
CA ASP A 512 -30.89 22.51 3.40
C ASP A 512 -29.95 23.56 2.81
N SER A 513 -29.50 23.31 1.59
CA SER A 513 -28.63 24.19 0.84
C SER A 513 -28.82 23.88 -0.65
N LYS A 514 -29.96 24.35 -1.19
CA LYS A 514 -30.09 24.66 -2.64
C LYS A 514 -29.09 25.73 -3.12
N GLN A 515 -28.22 26.22 -2.24
CA GLN A 515 -27.09 27.08 -2.54
C GLN A 515 -25.82 26.27 -2.27
N GLY A 516 -24.95 26.11 -3.28
CA GLY A 516 -23.62 25.56 -3.08
C GLY A 516 -22.80 26.37 -2.06
N PRO A 517 -21.59 25.92 -1.70
CA PRO A 517 -20.73 26.64 -0.76
C PRO A 517 -20.62 28.12 -1.15
N GLN A 518 -20.85 29.03 -0.18
CA GLN A 518 -20.59 30.45 -0.38
C GLN A 518 -19.08 30.66 -0.31
N ASN A 519 -18.47 31.04 -1.43
CA ASN A 519 -17.03 31.29 -1.60
C ASN A 519 -16.13 30.15 -1.08
N PRO A 520 -16.15 28.96 -1.71
CA PRO A 520 -15.20 27.90 -1.36
C PRO A 520 -13.77 28.38 -1.65
N GLU A 521 -12.90 28.36 -0.63
CA GLU A 521 -11.51 28.77 -0.74
C GLU A 521 -10.57 27.64 -0.32
N LEU A 522 -9.70 27.20 -1.22
CA LEU A 522 -8.64 26.24 -0.91
C LEU A 522 -7.41 26.99 -0.38
N LEU A 523 -7.26 26.99 0.94
CA LEU A 523 -6.18 27.70 1.64
C LEU A 523 -4.83 26.97 1.55
N MET A 524 -4.85 25.64 1.52
CA MET A 524 -3.66 24.81 1.41
C MET A 524 -3.95 23.51 0.67
N TYR A 525 -3.02 23.09 -0.17
CA TYR A 525 -2.93 21.75 -0.74
C TYR A 525 -1.46 21.35 -0.74
N LYS A 526 -1.12 20.30 0.01
CA LYS A 526 0.26 19.83 0.14
C LYS A 526 0.31 18.31 0.08
N GLU A 527 1.09 17.80 -0.86
CA GLU A 527 1.40 16.37 -0.94
C GLU A 527 2.56 16.09 0.02
N GLY A 528 2.24 15.55 1.18
CA GLY A 528 3.20 15.22 2.22
C GLY A 528 3.89 13.88 1.99
N PRO A 529 4.86 13.51 2.85
CA PRO A 529 5.53 12.23 2.77
C PRO A 529 4.58 11.06 2.90
N THR A 530 3.49 11.10 3.66
CA THR A 530 2.58 9.96 3.89
C THR A 530 1.22 10.13 3.24
N SER A 531 0.70 11.36 3.20
CA SER A 531 -0.66 11.66 2.74
C SER A 531 -0.73 13.03 2.08
N THR A 532 -1.85 13.30 1.41
CA THR A 532 -2.15 14.64 0.91
C THR A 532 -3.00 15.38 1.95
N VAL A 533 -2.54 16.56 2.37
CA VAL A 533 -3.24 17.41 3.33
C VAL A 533 -3.79 18.63 2.61
N SER A 534 -5.05 18.95 2.84
CA SER A 534 -5.69 20.16 2.35
C SER A 534 -6.42 20.91 3.44
N VAL A 535 -6.37 22.23 3.38
CA VAL A 535 -7.17 23.12 4.25
C VAL A 535 -8.09 23.93 3.36
N ARG A 536 -9.38 23.92 3.70
CA ARG A 536 -10.42 24.63 2.97
C ARG A 536 -11.21 25.52 3.91
N LYS A 537 -11.68 26.65 3.38
CA LYS A 537 -12.65 27.51 4.04
C LYS A 537 -13.94 27.50 3.22
N ASP A 538 -14.95 26.84 3.76
CA ASP A 538 -16.27 26.69 3.14
C ASP A 538 -17.32 27.21 4.15
N TRP A 539 -18.21 28.12 3.74
CA TRP A 539 -19.20 28.77 4.63
C TRP A 539 -18.60 29.47 5.87
N GLY A 540 -17.37 30.00 5.74
CA GLY A 540 -16.65 30.61 6.86
C GLY A 540 -16.03 29.62 7.84
N ILE A 541 -16.27 28.32 7.67
CA ILE A 541 -15.70 27.23 8.47
C ILE A 541 -14.39 26.78 7.84
N THR A 542 -13.33 26.76 8.64
CA THR A 542 -12.03 26.23 8.24
C THR A 542 -11.99 24.75 8.56
N SER A 543 -11.71 23.91 7.57
CA SER A 543 -11.62 22.46 7.72
C SER A 543 -10.31 21.91 7.17
N LEU A 544 -9.76 20.92 7.86
CA LEU A 544 -8.56 20.18 7.48
C LEU A 544 -8.98 18.79 7.03
N ALA A 545 -8.52 18.39 5.85
CA ALA A 545 -8.73 17.06 5.33
C ALA A 545 -7.42 16.34 5.03
N ILE A 546 -7.35 15.06 5.38
CA ILE A 546 -6.25 14.14 5.07
C ILE A 546 -6.76 13.14 4.05
N ASN A 547 -6.09 13.04 2.90
CA ASN A 547 -6.49 12.21 1.76
C ASN A 547 -7.95 12.45 1.32
N GLY A 548 -8.40 13.71 1.38
CA GLY A 548 -9.75 14.11 0.97
C GLY A 548 -10.83 13.83 2.02
N ARG A 549 -10.49 13.40 3.23
CA ARG A 549 -11.45 13.20 4.32
C ARG A 549 -11.23 14.22 5.42
N THR A 550 -12.30 14.90 5.85
CA THR A 550 -12.24 15.88 6.93
C THR A 550 -11.87 15.20 8.25
N ASN A 551 -10.88 15.78 8.93
CA ASN A 551 -10.35 15.29 10.20
C ASN A 551 -10.45 16.32 11.32
N ALA A 552 -10.58 17.60 10.99
CA ALA A 552 -10.78 18.66 11.97
C ALA A 552 -11.47 19.88 11.31
N SER A 553 -12.18 20.67 12.12
CA SER A 553 -12.74 21.96 11.75
C SER A 553 -12.78 22.92 12.93
N ASP A 554 -12.91 24.22 12.66
CA ASP A 554 -13.11 25.26 13.68
C ASP A 554 -14.59 25.45 14.08
N SER A 555 -15.45 24.47 13.76
CA SER A 555 -16.89 24.48 14.01
C SER A 555 -17.37 23.16 14.64
N GLU A 556 -18.01 22.27 13.88
CA GLU A 556 -18.67 21.05 14.42
C GLU A 556 -17.72 20.12 15.19
N ASP A 557 -16.43 20.10 14.85
CA ASP A 557 -15.45 19.21 15.47
C ASP A 557 -14.84 19.80 16.76
N MET A 558 -15.10 21.06 17.09
CA MET A 558 -14.48 21.73 18.25
C MET A 558 -14.79 21.04 19.59
N PRO A 559 -16.05 20.64 19.89
CA PRO A 559 -16.35 19.88 21.10
C PRO A 559 -15.50 18.62 21.24
N THR A 560 -15.30 17.87 20.15
CA THR A 560 -14.49 16.64 20.15
C THR A 560 -13.02 16.96 20.38
N GLN A 561 -12.43 17.87 19.60
CA GLN A 561 -11.01 18.23 19.70
C GLN A 561 -10.63 18.75 21.09
N VAL A 562 -11.46 19.63 21.67
CA VAL A 562 -11.22 20.14 23.02
C VAL A 562 -11.36 19.03 24.06
N MET A 563 -12.42 18.22 23.98
CA MET A 563 -12.71 17.23 25.02
C MET A 563 -11.81 16.02 24.97
N VAL A 564 -11.31 15.61 23.81
CA VAL A 564 -10.28 14.57 23.72
C VAL A 564 -9.00 15.02 24.44
N GLY A 565 -8.65 16.32 24.37
CA GLY A 565 -7.55 16.90 25.13
C GLY A 565 -7.84 17.10 26.63
N GLN A 566 -9.06 17.51 27.01
CA GLN A 566 -9.43 17.81 28.40
C GLN A 566 -9.77 16.56 29.22
N MET A 567 -10.38 15.54 28.64
CA MET A 567 -10.81 14.32 29.35
C MET A 567 -9.72 13.65 30.20
N PRO A 568 -8.48 13.43 29.70
CA PRO A 568 -7.43 12.87 30.55
C PRO A 568 -7.08 13.79 31.72
N LEU A 569 -7.14 15.11 31.56
CA LEU A 569 -6.84 16.07 32.63
C LEU A 569 -7.92 16.06 33.72
N LEU A 570 -9.18 15.89 33.33
CA LEU A 570 -10.30 15.80 34.25
C LEU A 570 -10.27 14.52 35.10
N LEU A 571 -9.80 13.39 34.54
CA LEU A 571 -9.90 12.08 35.19
C LEU A 571 -8.58 11.54 35.73
N ALA A 572 -7.43 11.94 35.18
CA ALA A 572 -6.14 11.39 35.59
C ALA A 572 -5.81 11.74 37.05
N PRO A 573 -5.30 10.78 37.83
CA PRO A 573 -4.76 11.03 39.17
C PRO A 573 -3.60 12.03 39.16
N ASN A 574 -2.72 11.91 38.17
CA ASN A 574 -1.53 12.74 38.03
C ASN A 574 -1.53 13.46 36.68
N ILE A 575 -1.11 14.72 36.65
CA ILE A 575 -1.02 15.56 35.45
C ILE A 575 0.41 16.09 35.32
N LYS A 576 1.37 15.21 35.00
CA LYS A 576 2.76 15.62 34.78
C LYS A 576 3.20 15.41 33.34
N ASN A 577 3.11 14.18 32.84
CA ASN A 577 3.58 13.82 31.51
C ASN A 577 2.45 13.26 30.65
N GLY A 578 2.16 13.95 29.54
CA GLY A 578 1.19 13.52 28.55
C GLY A 578 1.84 13.10 27.24
N MET A 579 1.17 12.19 26.54
CA MET A 579 1.43 11.88 25.14
C MET A 579 0.14 12.08 24.34
N LEU A 580 0.23 12.73 23.19
CA LEU A 580 -0.84 12.91 22.22
C LEU A 580 -0.43 12.25 20.91
N VAL A 581 -1.29 11.40 20.36
CA VAL A 581 -1.13 10.77 19.05
C VAL A 581 -2.01 11.49 18.04
N GLY A 582 -1.38 12.09 17.03
CA GLY A 582 -2.02 12.99 16.06
C GLY A 582 -1.96 14.44 16.52
N PHE A 583 -1.63 15.34 15.59
CA PHE A 583 -1.58 16.79 15.82
C PHE A 583 -2.72 17.50 15.08
N ALA A 584 -2.95 17.15 13.81
CA ALA A 584 -4.01 17.72 12.96
C ALA A 584 -4.11 19.26 13.04
N SER A 585 -5.22 19.81 13.54
CA SER A 585 -5.45 21.26 13.71
C SER A 585 -4.62 21.89 14.84
N GLY A 586 -4.03 21.07 15.72
CA GLY A 586 -3.38 21.48 16.95
C GLY A 586 -4.34 21.81 18.10
N VAL A 587 -5.66 21.75 17.91
CA VAL A 587 -6.64 22.17 18.94
C VAL A 587 -6.54 21.31 20.19
N SER A 588 -6.45 19.98 20.05
CA SER A 588 -6.34 19.05 21.19
C SER A 588 -5.03 19.25 21.96
N ALA A 589 -3.92 19.45 21.26
CA ALA A 589 -2.64 19.80 21.89
C ALA A 589 -2.72 21.13 22.65
N GLY A 590 -3.32 22.14 22.02
CA GLY A 590 -3.57 23.44 22.62
C GLY A 590 -4.44 23.38 23.87
N ALA A 591 -5.53 22.61 23.80
CA ALA A 591 -6.42 22.37 24.92
C ALA A 591 -5.67 21.70 26.07
N MET A 592 -4.92 20.63 25.82
CA MET A 592 -4.11 19.96 26.85
C MET A 592 -3.14 20.92 27.54
N LEU A 593 -2.57 21.88 26.80
CA LEU A 593 -1.65 22.87 27.32
C LEU A 593 -2.34 24.01 28.10
N GLN A 594 -3.67 24.18 27.99
CA GLN A 594 -4.46 25.05 28.88
C GLN A 594 -4.70 24.41 30.26
N SER A 595 -3.70 23.73 30.80
CA SER A 595 -3.75 23.00 32.07
C SER A 595 -2.38 23.04 32.76
N PRO A 596 -2.26 22.61 34.04
CA PRO A 596 -0.99 22.56 34.76
C PRO A 596 -0.06 21.41 34.31
N LEU A 597 -0.30 20.80 33.15
CA LEU A 597 0.56 19.76 32.57
C LEU A 597 2.03 20.21 32.49
N GLY A 598 2.94 19.32 32.88
CA GLY A 598 4.38 19.59 32.91
C GLY A 598 5.08 19.41 31.56
N ALA A 599 4.73 18.36 30.82
CA ALA A 599 5.26 18.08 29.49
C ALA A 599 4.22 17.33 28.62
N LEU A 600 4.25 17.59 27.31
CA LEU A 600 3.40 16.95 26.31
C LEU A 600 4.25 16.48 25.12
N ASP A 601 4.37 15.17 24.94
CA ASP A 601 4.90 14.61 23.69
C ASP A 601 3.76 14.51 22.68
N CYS A 602 3.86 15.18 21.53
CA CYS A 602 2.91 15.01 20.45
C CYS A 602 3.56 14.25 19.29
N VAL A 603 3.03 13.09 18.95
CA VAL A 603 3.53 12.24 17.88
C VAL A 603 2.63 12.34 16.66
N GLU A 604 3.13 12.94 15.59
CA GLU A 604 2.42 13.18 14.33
C GLU A 604 3.14 12.44 13.18
N LEU A 605 2.36 11.72 12.37
CA LEU A 605 2.88 10.95 11.25
C LEU A 605 3.15 11.83 10.03
N GLU A 606 2.32 12.85 9.81
CA GLU A 606 2.31 13.69 8.61
C GLU A 606 2.75 15.14 8.90
N PRO A 607 3.98 15.54 8.53
CA PRO A 607 4.46 16.92 8.67
C PRO A 607 3.55 17.96 8.03
N ALA A 608 2.90 17.64 6.89
CA ALA A 608 1.98 18.58 6.25
C ALA A 608 0.72 18.87 7.10
N ALA A 609 0.35 17.99 8.05
CA ALA A 609 -0.72 18.27 9.01
C ALA A 609 -0.29 19.32 10.04
N VAL A 610 0.98 19.27 10.49
CA VAL A 610 1.56 20.30 11.37
C VAL A 610 1.57 21.67 10.68
N ASP A 611 1.99 21.73 9.42
CA ASP A 611 1.96 22.96 8.62
C ASP A 611 0.53 23.53 8.47
N ALA A 612 -0.47 22.64 8.39
CA ALA A 612 -1.87 23.01 8.25
C ALA A 612 -2.46 23.63 9.54
N ALA A 613 -1.91 23.33 10.72
CA ALA A 613 -2.39 23.88 11.98
C ALA A 613 -2.26 25.41 12.08
N ARG A 614 -1.42 26.05 11.26
CA ARG A 614 -1.32 27.52 11.22
C ARG A 614 -2.62 28.22 10.82
N TYR A 615 -3.48 27.53 10.06
CA TYR A 615 -4.79 28.03 9.66
C TYR A 615 -5.84 27.89 10.79
N PHE A 616 -5.46 27.29 11.92
CA PHE A 616 -6.28 27.11 13.11
C PHE A 616 -5.73 27.89 14.32
N GLU A 617 -4.74 28.79 14.13
CA GLU A 617 -4.14 29.55 15.24
C GLU A 617 -5.15 30.42 16.02
N HIS A 618 -6.27 30.78 15.41
CA HIS A 618 -7.36 31.51 16.08
C HIS A 618 -8.11 30.65 17.11
N VAL A 619 -7.98 29.33 17.06
CA VAL A 619 -8.68 28.38 17.95
C VAL A 619 -7.76 27.35 18.62
N ASN A 620 -6.52 27.15 18.18
CA ASN A 620 -5.67 26.09 18.74
C ASN A 620 -4.72 26.54 19.86
N HIS A 621 -4.70 27.81 20.26
CA HIS A 621 -3.77 28.35 21.27
C HIS A 621 -2.28 28.25 20.91
N ARG A 622 -1.94 28.07 19.63
CA ARG A 622 -0.55 28.05 19.12
C ARG A 622 0.37 27.08 19.89
N PRO A 623 0.02 25.78 19.95
CA PRO A 623 0.68 24.83 20.85
C PRO A 623 2.18 24.64 20.52
N LEU A 624 2.58 24.85 19.26
CA LEU A 624 3.98 24.79 18.81
C LEU A 624 4.89 25.86 19.45
N THR A 625 4.31 26.89 20.07
CA THR A 625 5.07 27.94 20.78
C THR A 625 5.23 27.64 22.27
N ASP A 626 4.53 26.64 22.80
CA ASP A 626 4.61 26.27 24.21
C ASP A 626 5.85 25.39 24.46
N PRO A 627 6.75 25.77 25.39
CA PRO A 627 7.97 25.02 25.65
C PRO A 627 7.73 23.62 26.24
N ARG A 628 6.51 23.33 26.72
CA ARG A 628 6.14 22.02 27.25
C ARG A 628 5.80 21.01 26.15
N LEU A 629 5.52 21.48 24.93
CA LEU A 629 5.24 20.62 23.80
C LEU A 629 6.54 20.15 23.14
N ARG A 630 6.70 18.84 23.01
CA ARG A 630 7.71 18.23 22.15
C ARG A 630 7.02 17.53 20.98
N LEU A 631 7.15 18.12 19.79
CA LEU A 631 6.66 17.52 18.55
C LEU A 631 7.62 16.44 18.04
N ILE A 632 7.09 15.27 17.72
CA ILE A 632 7.83 14.10 17.26
C ILE A 632 7.19 13.64 15.94
N ILE A 633 7.95 13.70 14.85
CA ILE A 633 7.50 13.22 13.54
C ILE A 633 7.85 11.73 13.42
N ASP A 634 6.92 10.86 13.79
CA ASP A 634 7.07 9.40 13.66
C ASP A 634 5.69 8.70 13.72
N ASP A 635 5.69 7.39 13.47
CA ASP A 635 4.55 6.53 13.73
C ASP A 635 4.37 6.29 15.25
N ALA A 636 3.21 6.67 15.80
CA ALA A 636 2.97 6.63 17.24
C ALA A 636 3.04 5.23 17.85
N ARG A 637 2.61 4.20 17.11
CA ARG A 637 2.70 2.81 17.55
C ARG A 637 4.16 2.37 17.65
N THR A 638 4.97 2.76 16.67
CA THR A 638 6.40 2.49 16.66
C THR A 638 7.12 3.24 17.77
N TYR A 639 6.79 4.52 17.99
CA TYR A 639 7.34 5.32 19.08
C TYR A 639 7.01 4.74 20.46
N LEU A 640 5.75 4.37 20.72
CA LEU A 640 5.33 3.74 21.99
C LEU A 640 6.06 2.44 22.28
N ARG A 641 6.45 1.69 21.24
CA ARG A 641 7.17 0.42 21.40
C ARG A 641 8.61 0.58 21.86
N VAL A 642 9.22 1.73 21.56
CA VAL A 642 10.65 1.95 21.76
C VAL A 642 10.95 3.00 22.84
N THR A 643 9.99 3.88 23.15
CA THR A 643 10.15 4.89 24.19
C THR A 643 10.27 4.25 25.58
N LYS A 644 11.18 4.81 26.39
CA LYS A 644 11.33 4.45 27.81
C LYS A 644 10.42 5.29 28.71
N THR A 645 9.90 6.40 28.19
CA THR A 645 9.01 7.28 28.94
C THR A 645 7.71 6.57 29.26
N ARG A 646 7.26 6.70 30.51
CA ARG A 646 5.92 6.31 30.93
C ARG A 646 5.09 7.58 31.09
N TYR A 647 3.84 7.53 30.67
CA TYR A 647 2.96 8.70 30.64
C TYR A 647 1.84 8.55 31.67
N ASP A 648 1.47 9.66 32.30
CA ASP A 648 0.28 9.72 33.15
C ASP A 648 -0.99 9.75 32.30
N MET A 649 -0.88 10.24 31.07
CA MET A 649 -1.95 10.26 30.09
C MET A 649 -1.43 9.99 28.69
N ILE A 650 -2.09 9.08 27.99
CA ILE A 650 -1.90 8.88 26.55
C ILE A 650 -3.23 9.15 25.88
N VAL A 651 -3.27 10.12 24.98
CA VAL A 651 -4.43 10.48 24.18
C VAL A 651 -4.19 10.00 22.75
N SER A 652 -5.09 9.16 22.25
CA SER A 652 -5.06 8.67 20.89
C SER A 652 -6.19 9.26 20.07
N GLU A 653 -5.82 10.18 19.18
CA GLU A 653 -6.74 10.89 18.27
C GLU A 653 -6.36 10.65 16.79
N PRO A 654 -6.32 9.39 16.33
CA PRO A 654 -6.04 9.12 14.94
C PRO A 654 -7.30 9.34 14.07
N SER A 655 -7.13 9.24 12.76
CA SER A 655 -8.26 9.22 11.81
C SER A 655 -9.14 7.97 11.99
N HIS A 656 -9.98 7.68 11.01
CA HIS A 656 -11.04 6.67 11.11
C HIS A 656 -10.49 5.25 11.28
N PRO A 657 -11.16 4.40 12.09
CA PRO A 657 -10.61 3.15 12.60
C PRO A 657 -10.47 2.03 11.57
N TRP A 658 -10.92 2.25 10.34
CA TRP A 658 -10.87 1.27 9.24
C TRP A 658 -9.87 1.64 8.14
N VAL A 659 -9.25 2.82 8.23
CA VAL A 659 -8.26 3.27 7.24
C VAL A 659 -6.97 2.45 7.45
N PRO A 660 -6.38 1.85 6.40
CA PRO A 660 -5.12 1.10 6.51
C PRO A 660 -4.04 1.94 7.17
N GLY A 661 -3.25 1.33 8.06
CA GLY A 661 -2.29 2.02 8.90
C GLY A 661 -2.92 2.59 10.19
N VAL A 662 -4.03 3.30 10.08
CA VAL A 662 -4.77 3.85 11.24
C VAL A 662 -5.51 2.76 12.01
N ALA A 663 -6.07 1.76 11.31
CA ALA A 663 -6.75 0.63 11.92
C ALA A 663 -5.87 -0.13 12.94
N ASN A 664 -4.55 -0.06 12.76
CA ASN A 664 -3.56 -0.63 13.67
C ASN A 664 -3.53 0.07 15.05
N LEU A 665 -4.22 1.20 15.21
CA LEU A 665 -4.38 1.94 16.47
C LEU A 665 -5.71 1.61 17.19
N PHE A 666 -6.44 0.62 16.68
CA PHE A 666 -7.71 0.14 17.26
C PHE A 666 -7.69 -1.37 17.54
N THR A 667 -6.50 -1.98 17.58
CA THR A 667 -6.32 -3.41 17.83
C THR A 667 -5.99 -3.69 19.30
N GLN A 668 -6.25 -4.93 19.74
CA GLN A 668 -5.88 -5.40 21.07
C GLN A 668 -4.39 -5.14 21.35
N GLU A 669 -3.52 -5.46 20.39
CA GLU A 669 -2.07 -5.31 20.51
C GLU A 669 -1.65 -3.85 20.73
N PHE A 670 -2.31 -2.89 20.07
CA PHE A 670 -2.03 -1.48 20.27
C PHE A 670 -2.52 -0.97 21.63
N PHE A 671 -3.72 -1.36 22.06
CA PHE A 671 -4.19 -0.98 23.39
C PHE A 671 -3.32 -1.59 24.50
N GLU A 672 -2.85 -2.83 24.34
CA GLU A 672 -1.90 -3.45 25.26
C GLU A 672 -0.57 -2.68 25.32
N LEU A 673 -0.09 -2.23 24.15
CA LEU A 673 1.09 -1.37 24.06
C LEU A 673 0.88 -0.03 24.76
N GLY A 674 -0.25 0.63 24.52
CA GLY A 674 -0.65 1.87 25.21
C GLY A 674 -0.72 1.69 26.73
N ARG A 675 -1.38 0.63 27.20
CA ARG A 675 -1.46 0.29 28.63
C ARG A 675 -0.08 0.04 29.24
N GLY A 676 0.83 -0.59 28.50
CA GLY A 676 2.22 -0.80 28.90
C GLY A 676 3.04 0.51 28.97
N GLY A 677 2.68 1.51 28.16
CA GLY A 677 3.27 2.85 28.17
C GLY A 677 2.77 3.77 29.29
N LEU A 678 1.69 3.41 29.98
CA LEU A 678 1.16 4.19 31.11
C LEU A 678 1.94 3.97 32.40
N THR A 679 1.98 4.99 33.26
CA THR A 679 2.27 4.84 34.70
C THR A 679 1.22 3.94 35.37
N ASP A 680 1.44 3.56 36.63
CA ASP A 680 0.52 2.64 37.32
C ASP A 680 -0.88 3.24 37.52
N SER A 681 -0.96 4.56 37.66
CA SER A 681 -2.20 5.32 37.81
C SER A 681 -2.60 6.07 36.54
N GLY A 682 -1.97 5.79 35.40
CA GLY A 682 -2.19 6.55 34.16
C GLY A 682 -3.53 6.25 33.49
N VAL A 683 -3.94 7.13 32.58
CA VAL A 683 -5.16 6.98 31.78
C VAL A 683 -4.84 6.95 30.29
N PHE A 684 -5.50 6.05 29.55
CA PHE A 684 -5.48 6.03 28.10
C PHE A 684 -6.80 6.59 27.58
N VAL A 685 -6.76 7.51 26.64
CA VAL A 685 -7.95 8.12 26.03
C VAL A 685 -7.98 7.76 24.55
N GLN A 686 -9.09 7.23 24.07
CA GLN A 686 -9.29 6.86 22.67
C GLN A 686 -10.50 7.59 22.07
N TRP A 687 -10.29 8.30 20.98
CA TRP A 687 -11.37 8.86 20.17
C TRP A 687 -11.91 7.83 19.16
N ILE A 688 -13.24 7.77 18.98
CA ILE A 688 -13.93 6.90 18.02
C ILE A 688 -15.07 7.66 17.33
N GLN A 689 -15.09 7.63 16.00
CA GLN A 689 -16.19 8.17 15.18
C GLN A 689 -17.26 7.11 14.95
N ILE A 690 -18.52 7.35 15.37
CA ILE A 690 -19.59 6.33 15.30
C ILE A 690 -20.47 6.41 14.05
N TYR A 691 -20.31 7.42 13.19
CA TYR A 691 -21.19 7.65 12.04
C TYR A 691 -21.01 6.67 10.87
N GLN A 692 -19.91 5.92 10.84
CA GLN A 692 -19.58 4.98 9.76
C GLN A 692 -19.35 3.55 10.24
N LEU A 693 -19.55 3.30 11.52
CA LEU A 693 -19.42 1.98 12.12
C LEU A 693 -20.81 1.38 12.26
N SER A 694 -21.01 0.10 11.93
CA SER A 694 -22.22 -0.56 12.40
C SER A 694 -22.15 -0.75 13.91
N THR A 695 -23.29 -1.05 14.52
CA THR A 695 -23.34 -1.34 15.96
C THR A 695 -22.48 -2.56 16.30
N GLU A 696 -22.33 -3.53 15.38
CA GLU A 696 -21.44 -4.67 15.57
C GLU A 696 -19.96 -4.26 15.51
N SER A 697 -19.56 -3.48 14.51
CA SER A 697 -18.19 -2.95 14.41
C SER A 697 -17.83 -2.05 15.60
N LEU A 698 -18.78 -1.23 16.07
CA LEU A 698 -18.62 -0.42 17.28
C LEU A 698 -18.44 -1.31 18.52
N ARG A 699 -19.28 -2.34 18.68
CA ARG A 699 -19.14 -3.32 19.77
C ARG A 699 -17.80 -4.05 19.72
N SER A 700 -17.27 -4.34 18.52
CA SER A 700 -15.94 -4.94 18.36
C SER A 700 -14.83 -4.04 18.92
N ILE A 701 -14.82 -2.75 18.58
CA ILE A 701 -13.82 -1.80 19.10
C ILE A 701 -13.96 -1.66 20.63
N LEU A 702 -15.18 -1.49 21.13
CA LEU A 702 -15.45 -1.37 22.57
C LEU A 702 -15.07 -2.64 23.35
N ALA A 703 -15.36 -3.83 22.83
CA ALA A 703 -14.94 -5.11 23.42
C ALA A 703 -13.42 -5.24 23.46
N THR A 704 -12.75 -4.82 22.38
CA THR A 704 -11.29 -4.84 22.27
C THR A 704 -10.66 -3.95 23.34
N TYR A 705 -11.20 -2.76 23.53
CA TYR A 705 -10.75 -1.81 24.56
C TYR A 705 -11.00 -2.33 25.98
N GLN A 706 -12.22 -2.79 26.27
CA GLN A 706 -12.64 -3.36 27.56
C GLN A 706 -11.85 -4.62 27.95
N LYS A 707 -11.37 -5.40 26.97
CA LYS A 707 -10.53 -6.57 27.24
C LYS A 707 -9.16 -6.19 27.80
N VAL A 708 -8.65 -5.01 27.45
CA VAL A 708 -7.29 -4.57 27.81
C VAL A 708 -7.28 -3.76 29.11
N PHE A 709 -8.27 -2.88 29.30
CA PHE A 709 -8.37 -2.02 30.47
C PHE A 709 -9.40 -2.55 31.48
N PRO A 710 -9.01 -2.77 32.75
CA PRO A 710 -9.93 -3.25 33.78
C PRO A 710 -11.01 -2.21 34.15
N HIS A 711 -10.67 -0.93 34.11
CA HIS A 711 -11.59 0.17 34.39
C HIS A 711 -11.75 1.03 33.15
N VAL A 712 -13.00 1.26 32.75
CA VAL A 712 -13.35 1.96 31.49
C VAL A 712 -14.51 2.91 31.75
N MET A 713 -14.41 4.12 31.21
CA MET A 713 -15.53 5.05 31.11
C MET A 713 -15.73 5.45 29.65
N VAL A 714 -17.00 5.53 29.24
CA VAL A 714 -17.40 5.91 27.88
C VAL A 714 -18.17 7.21 27.92
N PHE A 715 -17.73 8.18 27.12
CA PHE A 715 -18.39 9.48 26.95
C PHE A 715 -18.80 9.68 25.50
N ARG A 716 -19.93 10.32 25.26
CA ARG A 716 -20.45 10.68 23.95
C ARG A 716 -20.45 12.19 23.79
N VAL A 717 -19.59 12.70 22.91
CA VAL A 717 -19.38 14.14 22.72
C VAL A 717 -20.65 14.79 22.20
N GLY A 718 -21.15 15.85 22.86
CA GLY A 718 -22.43 16.49 22.51
C GLY A 718 -23.67 15.77 23.05
N GLY A 719 -23.49 14.78 23.93
CA GLY A 719 -24.56 14.12 24.67
C GLY A 719 -25.26 12.97 23.93
N ALA A 720 -26.19 12.31 24.64
CA ALA A 720 -26.84 11.08 24.20
C ALA A 720 -27.67 11.19 22.91
N THR A 721 -28.16 12.37 22.54
CA THR A 721 -29.08 12.55 21.41
C THR A 721 -28.45 13.17 20.16
N LYS A 722 -27.28 13.82 20.29
CA LYS A 722 -26.65 14.58 19.19
C LYS A 722 -25.22 14.17 18.88
N GLY A 723 -24.56 13.39 19.74
CA GLY A 723 -23.15 13.11 19.60
C GLY A 723 -22.78 12.16 18.46
N LYS A 724 -21.76 12.52 17.69
CA LYS A 724 -21.24 11.74 16.54
C LYS A 724 -19.94 10.98 16.88
N ASP A 725 -19.39 11.23 18.07
CA ASP A 725 -18.10 10.72 18.53
C ASP A 725 -18.20 10.14 19.95
N LEU A 726 -17.35 9.16 20.23
CA LEU A 726 -17.10 8.64 21.56
C LEU A 726 -15.67 8.96 22.01
N ILE A 727 -15.53 9.16 23.31
CA ILE A 727 -14.27 9.22 24.03
C ILE A 727 -14.27 8.07 25.02
N LEU A 728 -13.33 7.12 24.86
CA LEU A 728 -13.10 6.04 25.81
C LEU A 728 -11.96 6.42 26.73
N VAL A 729 -12.13 6.21 28.03
CA VAL A 729 -11.09 6.43 29.04
C VAL A 729 -10.84 5.13 29.77
N GLY A 730 -9.61 4.64 29.73
CA GLY A 730 -9.22 3.35 30.27
C GLY A 730 -8.06 3.50 31.25
N SER A 731 -8.08 2.76 32.35
CA SER A 731 -7.01 2.79 33.35
C SER A 731 -6.79 1.44 34.00
N LYS A 732 -5.62 1.28 34.63
CA LYS A 732 -5.28 0.14 35.50
C LYS A 732 -5.93 0.27 36.88
N VAL A 733 -6.29 1.50 37.28
CA VAL A 733 -6.91 1.82 38.58
C VAL A 733 -8.33 2.37 38.38
N LEU A 734 -9.13 2.34 39.44
CA LEU A 734 -10.50 2.84 39.40
C LEU A 734 -10.53 4.34 39.05
N LEU A 735 -11.37 4.68 38.07
CA LEU A 735 -11.62 6.07 37.65
C LEU A 735 -12.68 6.70 38.56
N ASN A 736 -12.48 7.96 38.97
CA ASN A 736 -13.41 8.69 39.82
C ASN A 736 -14.01 9.89 39.06
N LEU A 737 -15.33 9.91 38.87
CA LEU A 737 -16.05 11.02 38.23
C LEU A 737 -16.05 12.30 39.08
N ASP A 738 -16.01 12.19 40.41
CA ASP A 738 -16.00 13.36 41.31
C ASP A 738 -14.78 14.27 41.06
N ARG A 739 -13.72 13.73 40.46
CA ARG A 739 -12.53 14.49 40.08
C ARG A 739 -12.83 15.53 38.99
N ILE A 740 -13.87 15.33 38.17
CA ILE A 740 -14.29 16.31 37.15
C ILE A 740 -14.64 17.63 37.84
N ALA A 741 -15.49 17.60 38.87
CA ALA A 741 -15.89 18.77 39.62
C ALA A 741 -14.69 19.46 40.30
N GLU A 742 -13.76 18.69 40.86
CA GLU A 742 -12.51 19.20 41.45
C GLU A 742 -11.65 19.93 40.40
N ARG A 743 -11.43 19.31 39.24
CA ARG A 743 -10.57 19.84 38.17
C ARG A 743 -11.17 21.06 37.48
N MET A 744 -12.49 21.13 37.38
CA MET A 744 -13.19 22.30 36.84
C MET A 744 -13.11 23.54 37.75
N GLN A 745 -12.60 23.43 38.98
CA GLN A 745 -12.28 24.60 39.81
C GLN A 745 -11.04 25.36 39.31
N ASP A 746 -10.18 24.72 38.51
CA ASP A 746 -9.06 25.39 37.86
C ASP A 746 -9.57 26.33 36.75
N ALA A 747 -9.22 27.62 36.86
CA ALA A 747 -9.74 28.66 35.98
C ALA A 747 -9.38 28.45 34.50
N ARG A 748 -8.22 27.83 34.20
CA ARG A 748 -7.80 27.57 32.82
C ARG A 748 -8.62 26.43 32.22
N THR A 749 -8.77 25.35 32.99
CA THR A 749 -9.59 24.19 32.62
C THR A 749 -11.04 24.61 32.39
N ALA A 750 -11.62 25.38 33.30
CA ALA A 750 -12.99 25.90 33.18
C ALA A 750 -13.18 26.79 31.93
N ALA A 751 -12.24 27.71 31.67
CA ALA A 751 -12.31 28.59 30.50
C ALA A 751 -12.23 27.81 29.18
N GLU A 752 -11.41 26.75 29.13
CA GLU A 752 -11.25 25.92 27.95
C GLU A 752 -12.50 25.06 27.67
N LEU A 753 -13.14 24.54 28.72
CA LEU A 753 -14.42 23.80 28.61
C LEU A 753 -15.59 24.71 28.22
N ALA A 754 -15.63 25.94 28.74
CA ALA A 754 -16.67 26.92 28.41
C ALA A 754 -16.70 27.26 26.92
N ARG A 755 -15.55 27.18 26.23
CA ARG A 755 -15.44 27.40 24.76
C ARG A 755 -16.28 26.43 23.94
N VAL A 756 -16.55 25.24 24.47
CA VAL A 756 -17.38 24.21 23.82
C VAL A 756 -18.74 24.04 24.50
N GLY A 757 -19.14 25.04 25.31
CA GLY A 757 -20.46 25.09 25.94
C GLY A 757 -20.61 24.25 27.21
N LEU A 758 -19.50 23.80 27.80
CA LEU A 758 -19.49 23.04 29.05
C LEU A 758 -19.16 23.98 30.22
N MET A 759 -20.18 24.34 31.00
CA MET A 759 -20.08 25.38 32.03
C MET A 759 -19.91 24.81 33.44
N ASN A 760 -20.30 23.56 33.66
CA ASN A 760 -20.21 22.87 34.94
C ASN A 760 -19.97 21.36 34.74
N ASP A 761 -19.73 20.66 35.85
CA ASP A 761 -19.51 19.22 35.91
C ASP A 761 -20.72 18.42 35.39
N ILE A 762 -21.94 18.87 35.69
CA ILE A 762 -23.18 18.24 35.19
C ILE A 762 -23.22 18.23 33.66
N ASP A 763 -22.73 19.28 32.99
CA ASP A 763 -22.66 19.33 31.53
C ASP A 763 -21.73 18.23 30.99
N VAL A 764 -20.58 17.99 31.65
CA VAL A 764 -19.64 16.92 31.29
C VAL A 764 -20.24 15.54 31.59
N GLU A 765 -20.87 15.37 32.77
CA GLU A 765 -21.56 14.13 33.16
C GLU A 765 -22.74 13.82 32.23
N SER A 766 -23.37 14.84 31.62
CA SER A 766 -24.44 14.62 30.65
C SER A 766 -23.96 13.84 29.42
N TRP A 767 -22.65 13.85 29.15
CA TRP A 767 -22.01 13.10 28.07
C TRP A 767 -21.59 11.70 28.50
N TYR A 768 -21.61 11.38 29.79
CA TYR A 768 -21.32 10.04 30.27
C TYR A 768 -22.35 9.03 29.78
N VAL A 769 -21.84 7.89 29.26
CA VAL A 769 -22.64 6.78 28.76
C VAL A 769 -22.62 5.64 29.78
N CYS A 770 -21.46 5.04 30.03
CA CYS A 770 -21.34 3.87 30.90
C CYS A 770 -19.92 3.64 31.42
N ASP A 771 -19.83 2.77 32.43
CA ASP A 771 -18.59 2.22 32.98
C ASP A 771 -18.37 0.77 32.51
N GLU A 772 -17.29 0.13 32.98
CA GLU A 772 -16.94 -1.25 32.66
C GLU A 772 -18.05 -2.27 33.03
N LYS A 773 -18.85 -2.02 34.07
CA LYS A 773 -19.86 -2.97 34.57
C LYS A 773 -21.05 -3.05 33.63
N GLN A 774 -21.45 -1.93 33.02
CA GLN A 774 -22.50 -1.97 31.98
C GLN A 774 -21.91 -2.26 30.59
N LEU A 775 -20.67 -1.85 30.31
CA LEU A 775 -20.04 -2.08 29.02
C LEU A 775 -19.75 -3.57 28.77
N ALA A 776 -19.15 -4.28 29.74
CA ALA A 776 -18.77 -5.68 29.61
C ALA A 776 -19.92 -6.61 29.12
N PRO A 777 -21.13 -6.60 29.72
CA PRO A 777 -22.25 -7.40 29.21
C PRO A 777 -22.77 -6.90 27.86
N ALA A 778 -22.72 -5.60 27.59
CA ALA A 778 -23.20 -5.02 26.33
C ALA A 778 -22.35 -5.42 25.11
N VAL A 779 -21.06 -5.66 25.32
CA VAL A 779 -20.10 -6.04 24.27
C VAL A 779 -19.76 -7.53 24.28
N ALA A 780 -20.38 -8.31 25.17
CA ALA A 780 -20.19 -9.76 25.24
C ALA A 780 -20.51 -10.45 23.90
N GLY A 781 -19.62 -11.35 23.48
CA GLY A 781 -19.71 -12.08 22.20
C GLY A 781 -19.27 -11.29 20.96
N ALA A 782 -18.91 -10.01 21.08
CA ALA A 782 -18.35 -9.26 19.97
C ALA A 782 -16.95 -9.77 19.59
N VAL A 783 -16.62 -9.70 18.31
CA VAL A 783 -15.31 -10.09 17.79
C VAL A 783 -14.26 -9.11 18.33
N ILE A 784 -13.15 -9.62 18.88
CA ILE A 784 -12.01 -8.78 19.28
C ILE A 784 -11.21 -8.39 18.05
N ASN A 785 -10.96 -7.11 17.83
CA ASN A 785 -10.16 -6.60 16.73
C ASN A 785 -8.67 -6.78 17.05
N THR A 786 -7.96 -7.47 16.15
CA THR A 786 -6.53 -7.81 16.32
C THR A 786 -5.77 -7.46 15.05
N ASP A 787 -4.45 -7.36 15.15
CA ASP A 787 -3.59 -7.18 13.98
C ASP A 787 -3.74 -8.31 12.95
N ASP A 788 -4.08 -9.52 13.41
CA ASP A 788 -4.19 -10.71 12.56
C ASP A 788 -5.53 -10.78 11.82
N ASN A 789 -6.65 -10.57 12.50
CA ASN A 789 -7.97 -10.71 11.89
C ASN A 789 -8.44 -9.48 11.10
N MET A 790 -7.85 -8.29 11.36
CA MET A 790 -8.15 -7.06 10.64
C MET A 790 -9.66 -6.75 10.55
N HIS A 791 -10.41 -7.10 11.61
CA HIS A 791 -11.86 -7.18 11.53
C HIS A 791 -12.48 -5.82 11.17
N VAL A 792 -12.07 -4.76 11.86
CA VAL A 792 -12.59 -3.40 11.62
C VAL A 792 -12.15 -2.86 10.25
N GLU A 793 -10.89 -3.09 9.86
CA GLU A 793 -10.32 -2.63 8.60
C GLU A 793 -11.01 -3.23 7.36
N THR A 794 -11.47 -4.48 7.47
CA THR A 794 -12.09 -5.21 6.37
C THR A 794 -13.62 -5.15 6.38
N THR A 795 -14.25 -5.01 7.55
CA THR A 795 -15.71 -5.01 7.66
C THR A 795 -16.28 -3.62 7.39
N VAL A 796 -15.75 -2.58 8.03
CA VAL A 796 -16.34 -1.24 8.02
C VAL A 796 -16.48 -0.62 6.62
N PRO A 797 -15.50 -0.73 5.70
CA PRO A 797 -15.66 -0.17 4.36
C PRO A 797 -16.89 -0.73 3.60
N ARG A 798 -17.35 -1.93 3.96
CA ARG A 798 -18.50 -2.62 3.34
C ARG A 798 -19.85 -2.16 3.90
N GLU A 799 -19.86 -1.40 4.98
CA GLU A 799 -21.06 -0.93 5.68
C GLU A 799 -21.11 0.59 5.83
N ALA A 800 -19.99 1.30 5.71
CA ALA A 800 -19.86 2.74 5.97
C ALA A 800 -20.81 3.66 5.17
N PHE A 801 -21.43 3.17 4.09
CA PHE A 801 -22.40 3.91 3.29
C PHE A 801 -23.86 3.75 3.77
N LEU A 802 -24.10 2.89 4.76
CA LEU A 802 -25.41 2.64 5.33
C LEU A 802 -25.78 3.73 6.36
N PRO A 803 -27.08 3.97 6.63
CA PRO A 803 -27.55 4.91 7.65
C PRO A 803 -27.38 4.32 9.07
N LEU A 804 -26.14 4.26 9.55
CA LEU A 804 -25.77 3.53 10.79
C LEU A 804 -25.95 4.36 12.08
N MET A 805 -25.98 5.69 11.95
CA MET A 805 -25.98 6.60 13.10
C MET A 805 -27.17 6.38 14.04
N GLN A 806 -28.37 6.14 13.50
CA GLN A 806 -29.57 5.97 14.31
C GLN A 806 -29.53 4.68 15.15
N SER A 807 -29.02 3.59 14.56
CA SER A 807 -28.84 2.32 15.28
C SER A 807 -27.84 2.48 16.43
N ASN A 808 -26.69 3.10 16.15
CA ASN A 808 -25.67 3.35 17.17
C ASN A 808 -26.19 4.26 18.28
N SER A 809 -26.91 5.32 17.92
CA SER A 809 -27.50 6.24 18.89
C SER A 809 -28.49 5.53 19.81
N SER A 810 -29.42 4.76 19.22
CA SER A 810 -30.42 4.00 19.96
C SER A 810 -29.78 2.96 20.90
N TRP A 811 -28.68 2.32 20.45
CA TRP A 811 -27.95 1.35 21.26
C TRP A 811 -27.22 2.01 22.44
N LEU A 812 -26.53 3.13 22.19
CA LEU A 812 -25.83 3.89 23.23
C LEU A 812 -26.79 4.53 24.25
N GLU A 813 -27.95 5.03 23.81
CA GLU A 813 -28.98 5.59 24.71
C GLU A 813 -29.54 4.52 25.66
N LYS A 814 -29.78 3.30 25.17
CA LYS A 814 -30.18 2.15 26.01
C LYS A 814 -29.10 1.76 27.01
N LEU A 815 -27.83 1.98 26.67
CA LEU A 815 -26.71 1.73 27.58
C LEU A 815 -26.61 2.82 28.65
N ALA A 816 -26.78 4.09 28.27
CA ALA A 816 -26.76 5.24 29.18
C ALA A 816 -27.94 5.30 30.16
N THR A 817 -29.12 4.84 29.76
CA THR A 817 -30.29 4.80 30.66
C THR A 817 -30.13 3.76 31.77
N LYS A 818 -29.43 2.65 31.50
CA LYS A 818 -29.12 1.63 32.52
C LYS A 818 -28.10 2.09 33.57
N SER A 819 -27.22 3.04 33.24
CA SER A 819 -26.22 3.56 34.19
C SER A 819 -26.79 4.59 35.18
N ARG A 820 -27.90 5.26 34.82
CA ARG A 820 -28.57 6.28 35.66
C ARG A 820 -29.64 5.73 36.61
N LEU A 821 -30.00 4.46 36.50
CA LEU A 821 -30.86 3.81 37.48
C LEU A 821 -29.99 3.41 38.68
N PRO A 822 -30.28 3.89 39.90
CA PRO A 822 -29.59 3.37 41.08
C PRO A 822 -29.81 1.86 41.12
N THR A 823 -28.73 1.11 41.32
CA THR A 823 -28.80 -0.32 41.66
C THR A 823 -29.56 -0.46 42.97
N LEU A 824 -30.88 -0.50 42.88
CA LEU A 824 -31.77 -1.07 43.88
C LEU A 824 -31.58 -2.57 43.79
N ASP A 825 -30.49 -3.06 44.37
CA ASP A 825 -30.41 -4.39 44.94
C ASP A 825 -29.28 -4.36 45.98
N SER A 826 -29.75 -4.32 47.22
CA SER A 826 -29.07 -4.55 48.50
C SER A 826 -28.42 -5.92 48.59
#